data_AF-A0A315Y375-F1
#
_entry.id   AF-A0A315Y375-F1
#
_cell.length_a   1.000
_cell.length_b   1.000
_cell.length_c   1.000
_cell.angle_alpha   90.00
_cell.angle_beta   90.00
_cell.angle_gamma   90.00
#
_symmetry.space_group_name_H-M   'P 1'
#
loop_
_entity.id
_entity.type
_entity.pdbx_description
1 polymer ?
#
loop_
_entity_poly.entity_id
_entity_poly.type
_entity_poly.pdbx_seq_one_letter_code
_entity_poly.pdbx_strand_id
1 'polypeptide(L)'
;MRKKVAAFTTAIITCFGTGGSLYAGTQESGSSLITAAAEYEPAISGDYVNAPLFDDTRVHTVNIIITDEEWKKIDEANSESKEYAECDVEIDGELFKNVALKAKGHSSLSFARGRKDRTSGRVGLRINFSKNDENTTYHGLDKLSLNNFAADVTCMKDYIAYKMMNDMGVKSPLSSYTVVQKNGEDFALYLAVEDVDKSFAFRNYGDAEVDLYKPESEAATKQSDFEAVLQVFSGNKYADLDKTDRVEPWNEISAKMHPEELKDAACCRWIDDKPASYQNIWDSDELECTDEDKAVMIDCLDKLNNGTEKESLSVLDTDQLMRYWAVHSFMNNYDSIVGKARAWNFYLCENNGVLSYIPWDYNESFGGMDTRVVIRDVFGDIALDTSTTGLDNVMPAEKDLINMPIDNPNRVGGTELLPMLHKWISSEEYLEQYHEICGELTDLEEQYKELTSQAESIITPYVKKGLTFYTEEQFDDAMKNMDLYMKYRFESYRKQVSGETPSTWEGQKEHPDTLIEPEGLELYKMASATNIIGCPQSQVLNPLIKAYLGKDPDRSAGHFAKLILTYFRNPVSMFDKVPILIQYPSCRKDAVKIMHRKYGTASMFTVQGGPPAGVQGGPPAEAVPETAADAQQAINPDAE
;
A
#
# COMPACT_ATOMS: atom_id res chain seq x y z
N MET A 1 1.75 37.57 20.20
CA MET A 1 2.65 38.74 20.41
C MET A 1 3.15 38.78 21.87
N ARG A 2 4.33 38.19 22.15
CA ARG A 2 5.40 38.68 23.06
C ARG A 2 6.41 37.54 23.34
N LYS A 3 7.55 37.61 22.65
CA LYS A 3 8.77 36.80 22.86
C LYS A 3 9.26 36.95 24.31
N LYS A 4 9.68 35.86 24.95
CA LYS A 4 10.64 35.87 26.06
C LYS A 4 11.59 34.67 25.96
N VAL A 5 12.72 34.94 25.32
CA VAL A 5 14.00 34.25 25.55
C VAL A 5 14.49 34.64 26.94
N ALA A 6 14.83 33.66 27.79
CA ALA A 6 15.53 33.88 29.05
C ALA A 6 16.87 33.14 29.00
N ALA A 7 17.91 33.86 28.57
CA ALA A 7 19.29 33.45 28.75
C ALA A 7 19.77 33.86 30.15
N PHE A 8 20.33 32.89 30.88
CA PHE A 8 20.95 33.08 32.18
C PHE A 8 22.44 33.37 31.98
N THR A 9 22.90 34.62 32.19
CA THR A 9 24.28 34.86 32.63
C THR A 9 24.38 36.18 33.41
N THR A 10 24.88 36.05 34.62
CA THR A 10 25.11 37.06 35.65
C THR A 10 26.22 38.04 35.26
N ALA A 11 26.02 39.35 35.47
CA ALA A 11 27.11 40.28 35.81
C ALA A 11 26.59 41.50 36.60
N ILE A 12 27.04 41.61 37.84
CA ILE A 12 26.89 42.79 38.71
C ILE A 12 28.02 43.78 38.37
N ILE A 13 27.68 45.04 38.11
CA ILE A 13 28.62 46.17 38.00
C ILE A 13 28.65 46.92 39.33
N THR A 14 29.85 47.25 39.82
CA THR A 14 30.27 48.49 40.52
C THR A 14 31.70 48.24 41.06
N CYS A 15 32.69 49.15 41.14
CA CYS A 15 32.77 50.61 41.11
C CYS A 15 34.28 51.03 41.15
N PHE A 16 34.59 52.24 40.65
CA PHE A 16 35.71 53.18 40.96
C PHE A 16 37.20 52.74 41.00
N GLY A 17 38.07 53.55 40.38
CA GLY A 17 39.50 53.61 40.76
C GLY A 17 40.49 54.26 39.79
N THR A 18 40.56 55.59 39.82
CA THR A 18 41.69 56.50 39.52
C THR A 18 43.05 55.97 39.00
N GLY A 19 43.56 56.62 37.95
CA GLY A 19 44.91 57.24 37.94
C GLY A 19 46.00 56.63 37.02
N GLY A 20 46.69 57.50 36.28
CA GLY A 20 48.13 57.32 35.98
C GLY A 20 48.54 57.19 34.50
N SER A 21 49.33 58.16 34.07
CA SER A 21 49.93 58.36 32.74
C SER A 21 50.91 57.28 32.23
N LEU A 22 51.01 57.24 30.89
CA LEU A 22 52.20 57.08 30.02
C LEU A 22 53.10 55.83 30.18
N TYR A 23 53.18 55.01 29.13
CA TYR A 23 54.43 54.78 28.39
C TYR A 23 54.15 54.13 27.03
N ALA A 24 54.86 54.60 26.00
CA ALA A 24 54.77 54.13 24.61
C ALA A 24 55.49 52.79 24.42
N GLY A 25 54.94 51.94 23.54
CA GLY A 25 55.57 50.72 23.06
C GLY A 25 54.75 50.08 21.94
N THR A 26 55.36 49.97 20.77
CA THR A 26 54.87 49.48 19.48
C THR A 26 54.44 48.01 19.47
N GLN A 27 53.32 47.66 18.79
CA GLN A 27 53.27 46.72 17.65
C GLN A 27 51.83 46.44 17.17
N GLU A 28 51.69 46.41 15.84
CA GLU A 28 50.71 45.68 15.00
C GLU A 28 49.21 45.82 15.28
N SER A 29 48.54 46.61 14.44
CA SER A 29 47.08 46.62 14.31
C SER A 29 46.61 45.32 13.64
N GLY A 30 46.13 44.39 14.47
CA GLY A 30 45.26 43.31 14.03
C GLY A 30 43.95 43.88 13.46
N SER A 31 43.61 43.46 12.25
CA SER A 31 42.27 43.58 11.70
C SER A 31 41.32 42.81 12.61
N SER A 32 40.43 43.50 13.33
CA SER A 32 39.33 42.84 14.03
C SER A 32 38.35 42.31 12.99
N LEU A 33 38.42 41.00 12.71
CA LEU A 33 37.33 40.28 12.09
C LEU A 33 36.12 40.42 13.01
N ILE A 34 35.14 41.20 12.58
CA ILE A 34 33.76 41.05 13.06
C ILE A 34 33.31 39.71 12.47
N THR A 35 33.45 38.64 13.25
CA THR A 35 32.80 37.38 12.95
C THR A 35 31.31 37.64 13.11
N ALA A 36 30.61 37.87 11.99
CA ALA A 36 29.16 37.73 11.98
C ALA A 36 28.85 36.34 12.54
N ALA A 37 28.08 36.28 13.62
CA ALA A 37 27.49 35.02 14.05
C ALA A 37 26.66 34.56 12.84
N ALA A 38 27.09 33.47 12.19
CA ALA A 38 26.28 32.82 11.17
C ALA A 38 24.93 32.52 11.84
N GLU A 39 23.86 33.07 11.29
CA GLU A 39 22.52 32.65 11.66
C GLU A 39 22.47 31.14 11.41
N TYR A 40 22.11 30.38 12.45
CA TYR A 40 21.95 28.94 12.35
C TYR A 40 20.76 28.70 11.41
N GLU A 41 21.03 28.31 10.16
CA GLU A 41 19.98 27.84 9.28
C GLU A 41 19.53 26.46 9.75
N PRO A 42 18.22 26.22 9.89
CA PRO A 42 17.72 24.92 10.28
C PRO A 42 18.10 23.88 9.22
N ALA A 43 18.57 22.71 9.66
CA ALA A 43 18.98 21.63 8.77
C ALA A 43 17.79 21.01 8.00
N ILE A 44 16.58 21.13 8.54
CA ILE A 44 15.32 20.83 7.86
C ILE A 44 14.88 22.11 7.13
N SER A 45 14.58 21.97 5.84
CA SER A 45 14.05 23.05 5.00
C SER A 45 13.20 22.46 3.87
N GLY A 46 12.53 23.31 3.09
CA GLY A 46 11.80 22.91 1.89
C GLY A 46 12.67 22.84 0.62
N ASP A 47 14.00 22.96 0.73
CA ASP A 47 14.86 23.12 -0.44
C ASP A 47 15.02 21.82 -1.25
N TYR A 48 14.78 20.66 -0.62
CA TYR A 48 14.84 19.34 -1.25
C TYR A 48 13.87 19.18 -2.42
N VAL A 49 12.85 20.03 -2.52
CA VAL A 49 11.94 20.09 -3.68
C VAL A 49 12.71 20.40 -4.98
N ASN A 50 13.78 21.17 -4.86
CA ASN A 50 14.67 21.51 -5.98
C ASN A 50 15.89 20.58 -6.08
N ALA A 51 16.02 19.63 -5.15
CA ALA A 51 17.10 18.65 -5.19
C ALA A 51 16.83 17.58 -6.25
N PRO A 52 17.87 16.93 -6.80
CA PRO A 52 17.71 16.02 -7.92
C PRO A 52 16.75 14.84 -7.66
N LEU A 53 16.64 14.33 -6.44
CA LEU A 53 15.92 13.07 -6.15
C LEU A 53 14.47 13.09 -6.60
N PHE A 54 13.78 14.23 -6.61
CA PHE A 54 12.37 14.30 -7.01
C PHE A 54 12.15 14.71 -8.48
N ASP A 55 13.22 14.70 -9.30
CA ASP A 55 13.14 14.76 -10.78
C ASP A 55 12.58 13.46 -11.35
N ASP A 56 11.25 13.39 -11.41
CA ASP A 56 10.49 12.23 -11.90
C ASP A 56 10.62 11.94 -13.39
N THR A 57 11.38 12.75 -14.15
CA THR A 57 11.63 12.51 -15.58
C THR A 57 12.62 11.37 -15.83
N ARG A 58 13.23 10.83 -14.76
CA ARG A 58 14.19 9.73 -14.81
C ARG A 58 14.08 8.81 -13.60
N VAL A 59 14.80 7.69 -13.66
CA VAL A 59 14.98 6.80 -12.50
C VAL A 59 16.31 7.13 -11.81
N HIS A 60 16.25 7.44 -10.52
CA HIS A 60 17.40 7.76 -9.67
C HIS A 60 18.13 6.51 -9.17
N THR A 61 19.28 6.72 -8.53
CA THR A 61 19.98 5.67 -7.77
C THR A 61 20.04 6.03 -6.29
N VAL A 62 19.60 5.11 -5.43
CA VAL A 62 19.81 5.18 -3.98
C VAL A 62 20.65 3.97 -3.56
N ASN A 63 21.94 4.18 -3.34
CA ASN A 63 22.87 3.14 -2.94
C ASN A 63 23.05 3.12 -1.41
N ILE A 64 22.57 2.04 -0.79
CA ILE A 64 22.69 1.80 0.65
C ILE A 64 24.03 1.09 0.90
N ILE A 65 24.94 1.78 1.59
CA ILE A 65 26.26 1.29 1.96
C ILE A 65 26.20 0.79 3.40
N ILE A 66 26.15 -0.53 3.57
CA ILE A 66 25.77 -1.17 4.82
C ILE A 66 26.49 -2.50 5.03
N THR A 67 26.84 -2.82 6.28
CA THR A 67 27.46 -4.10 6.63
C THR A 67 26.43 -5.23 6.61
N ASP A 68 26.89 -6.48 6.50
CA ASP A 68 25.98 -7.63 6.57
C ASP A 68 25.33 -7.78 7.96
N GLU A 69 26.02 -7.37 9.02
CA GLU A 69 25.48 -7.37 10.39
C GLU A 69 24.32 -6.39 10.53
N GLU A 70 24.46 -5.18 10.01
CA GLU A 70 23.42 -4.17 10.04
C GLU A 70 22.25 -4.54 9.10
N TRP A 71 22.54 -5.09 7.91
CA TRP A 71 21.49 -5.56 7.00
C TRP A 71 20.66 -6.71 7.59
N LYS A 72 21.26 -7.54 8.45
CA LYS A 72 20.56 -8.63 9.14
C LYS A 72 19.37 -8.13 9.96
N LYS A 73 19.45 -6.91 10.53
CA LYS A 73 18.32 -6.26 11.22
C LYS A 73 17.14 -6.02 10.29
N ILE A 74 17.41 -5.67 9.03
CA ILE A 74 16.37 -5.55 8.00
C ILE A 74 15.78 -6.93 7.72
N ASP A 75 16.60 -7.94 7.45
CA ASP A 75 16.14 -9.30 7.11
C ASP A 75 15.32 -9.97 8.23
N GLU A 76 15.63 -9.69 9.50
CA GLU A 76 14.94 -10.24 10.66
C GLU A 76 13.73 -9.41 11.12
N ALA A 77 13.55 -8.21 10.56
CA ALA A 77 12.41 -7.34 10.89
C ALA A 77 11.06 -7.98 10.56
N ASN A 78 10.10 -7.75 11.44
CA ASN A 78 8.70 -8.19 11.33
C ASN A 78 7.75 -7.07 11.81
N SER A 79 6.44 -7.33 11.86
CA SER A 79 5.44 -6.34 12.26
C SER A 79 5.66 -5.78 13.67
N GLU A 80 6.15 -6.61 14.61
CA GLU A 80 6.27 -6.31 16.05
C GLU A 80 7.67 -5.80 16.43
N SER A 81 8.69 -6.08 15.62
CA SER A 81 10.08 -5.67 15.89
C SER A 81 10.78 -5.20 14.62
N LYS A 82 11.19 -3.93 14.62
CA LYS A 82 11.84 -3.23 13.50
C LYS A 82 12.95 -2.34 14.04
N GLU A 83 14.17 -2.87 14.06
CA GLU A 83 15.33 -2.12 14.53
C GLU A 83 15.91 -1.23 13.43
N TYR A 84 16.49 -0.10 13.84
CA TYR A 84 17.29 0.73 12.95
C TYR A 84 18.66 0.10 12.74
N ALA A 85 19.06 0.04 11.47
CA ALA A 85 20.37 -0.32 11.00
C ALA A 85 21.18 0.94 10.67
N GLU A 86 22.45 0.98 11.08
CA GLU A 86 23.37 2.07 10.74
C GLU A 86 23.96 1.85 9.34
N CYS A 87 23.93 2.89 8.51
CA CYS A 87 24.52 2.85 7.17
C CYS A 87 24.94 4.24 6.68
N ASP A 88 25.61 4.26 5.54
CA ASP A 88 25.73 5.44 4.70
C ASP A 88 24.79 5.27 3.49
N VAL A 89 24.33 6.38 2.92
CA VAL A 89 23.48 6.37 1.72
C VAL A 89 24.06 7.31 0.68
N GLU A 90 24.19 6.84 -0.55
CA GLU A 90 24.59 7.64 -1.69
C GLU A 90 23.39 7.82 -2.65
N ILE A 91 23.00 9.07 -2.93
CA ILE A 91 21.87 9.41 -3.81
C ILE A 91 22.43 10.12 -5.03
N ASP A 92 22.28 9.51 -6.21
CA ASP A 92 22.82 10.04 -7.48
C ASP A 92 24.32 10.44 -7.39
N GLY A 93 25.10 9.74 -6.55
CA GLY A 93 26.53 9.99 -6.34
C GLY A 93 26.86 10.97 -5.21
N GLU A 94 25.87 11.54 -4.53
CA GLU A 94 26.06 12.36 -3.33
C GLU A 94 25.95 11.52 -2.06
N LEU A 95 27.00 11.51 -1.24
CA LEU A 95 27.12 10.64 -0.06
C LEU A 95 26.66 11.33 1.22
N PHE A 96 25.71 10.70 1.91
CA PHE A 96 25.19 11.04 3.23
C PHE A 96 25.63 9.97 4.23
N LYS A 97 26.33 10.39 5.28
CA LYS A 97 26.92 9.46 6.25
C LYS A 97 26.10 9.35 7.52
N ASN A 98 26.30 8.26 8.26
CA ASN A 98 25.72 8.06 9.59
C ASN A 98 24.18 8.14 9.57
N VAL A 99 23.56 7.63 8.51
CA VAL A 99 22.09 7.60 8.38
C VAL A 99 21.53 6.32 8.98
N ALA A 100 20.23 6.30 9.28
CA ALA A 100 19.57 5.13 9.83
C ALA A 100 18.58 4.54 8.81
N LEU A 101 18.62 3.21 8.64
CA LEU A 101 17.74 2.44 7.76
C LEU A 101 16.84 1.52 8.59
N LYS A 102 15.56 1.42 8.25
CA LYS A 102 14.61 0.49 8.90
C LYS A 102 13.71 -0.16 7.87
N ALA A 103 13.28 -1.40 8.13
CA ALA A 103 12.22 -2.04 7.36
C ALA A 103 10.87 -1.34 7.61
N LYS A 104 10.09 -1.13 6.56
CA LYS A 104 8.77 -0.49 6.58
C LYS A 104 7.66 -1.50 6.30
N GLY A 105 6.48 -1.23 6.86
CA GLY A 105 5.24 -1.97 6.62
C GLY A 105 4.80 -2.77 7.83
N HIS A 106 3.52 -3.14 7.84
CA HIS A 106 2.93 -4.02 8.85
C HIS A 106 2.57 -5.37 8.19
N SER A 107 1.41 -5.41 7.52
CA SER A 107 0.94 -6.57 6.75
C SER A 107 1.92 -6.92 5.62
N SER A 108 2.30 -5.94 4.79
CA SER A 108 3.22 -6.14 3.67
C SER A 108 4.58 -6.73 4.10
N LEU A 109 5.10 -6.31 5.25
CA LEU A 109 6.33 -6.87 5.83
C LEU A 109 6.11 -8.31 6.30
N SER A 110 5.07 -8.55 7.11
CA SER A 110 4.71 -9.88 7.62
C SER A 110 4.60 -10.91 6.49
N PHE A 111 3.98 -10.50 5.39
CA PHE A 111 3.79 -11.38 4.26
C PHE A 111 5.02 -11.52 3.35
N ALA A 112 5.78 -10.45 3.13
CA ALA A 112 7.05 -10.54 2.41
C ALA A 112 7.98 -11.58 3.05
N ARG A 113 8.00 -11.64 4.39
CA ARG A 113 8.73 -12.65 5.18
C ARG A 113 8.16 -14.06 5.07
N GLY A 114 6.88 -14.20 4.75
CA GLY A 114 6.25 -15.50 4.44
C GLY A 114 6.69 -16.09 3.09
N ARG A 115 7.29 -15.30 2.19
CA ARG A 115 7.75 -15.77 0.87
C ARG A 115 9.08 -16.52 0.95
N LYS A 116 9.26 -17.47 0.03
CA LYS A 116 10.47 -18.30 -0.12
C LYS A 116 11.06 -18.23 -1.54
N ASP A 117 10.94 -17.09 -2.21
CA ASP A 117 11.52 -16.85 -3.53
C ASP A 117 12.52 -15.70 -3.51
N ARG A 118 13.09 -15.36 -4.67
CA ARG A 118 14.11 -14.30 -4.82
C ARG A 118 13.66 -12.90 -4.40
N THR A 119 12.37 -12.70 -4.16
CA THR A 119 11.78 -11.40 -3.82
C THR A 119 11.45 -11.28 -2.34
N SER A 120 11.65 -12.32 -1.53
CA SER A 120 11.36 -12.33 -0.09
C SER A 120 12.10 -11.23 0.70
N GLY A 121 13.30 -10.84 0.24
CA GLY A 121 14.09 -9.77 0.83
C GLY A 121 13.63 -8.35 0.44
N ARG A 122 12.80 -8.20 -0.61
CA ARG A 122 12.37 -6.89 -1.13
C ARG A 122 11.21 -6.34 -0.28
N VAL A 123 11.53 -5.85 0.90
CA VAL A 123 10.59 -5.19 1.82
C VAL A 123 10.58 -3.68 1.59
N GLY A 124 9.53 -2.98 2.04
CA GLY A 124 9.60 -1.52 2.10
C GLY A 124 10.75 -1.10 3.02
N LEU A 125 11.41 0.01 2.68
CA LEU A 125 12.50 0.56 3.49
C LEU A 125 12.19 2.01 3.84
N ARG A 126 12.80 2.49 4.93
CA ARG A 126 12.77 3.91 5.31
C ARG A 126 14.17 4.34 5.68
N ILE A 127 14.63 5.43 5.08
CA ILE A 127 15.87 6.11 5.41
C ILE A 127 15.51 7.30 6.30
N ASN A 128 16.17 7.42 7.43
CA ASN A 128 16.09 8.58 8.32
C ASN A 128 17.47 9.21 8.38
N PHE A 129 17.64 10.34 7.69
CA PHE A 129 18.91 11.06 7.59
C PHE A 129 19.29 11.69 8.92
N SER A 130 18.29 12.24 9.63
CA SER A 130 18.51 13.05 10.83
C SER A 130 18.46 12.25 12.14
N LYS A 131 18.37 10.91 12.07
CA LYS A 131 18.21 10.04 13.26
C LYS A 131 19.40 10.12 14.21
N ASN A 132 20.61 10.10 13.65
CA ASN A 132 21.85 10.03 14.42
C ASN A 132 22.57 11.39 14.52
N ASP A 133 22.26 12.31 13.61
CA ASP A 133 22.70 13.71 13.62
C ASP A 133 21.61 14.58 13.01
N GLU A 134 20.98 15.44 13.81
CA GLU A 134 19.88 16.31 13.38
C GLU A 134 20.28 17.27 12.24
N ASN A 135 21.59 17.48 12.01
CA ASN A 135 22.11 18.31 10.93
C ASN A 135 22.27 17.56 9.60
N THR A 136 22.17 16.23 9.61
CA THR A 136 22.27 15.42 8.39
C THR A 136 20.88 15.28 7.77
N THR A 137 20.67 15.95 6.64
CA THR A 137 19.44 15.88 5.84
C THR A 137 19.78 15.69 4.37
N TYR A 138 18.83 15.19 3.58
CA TYR A 138 18.91 15.25 2.12
C TYR A 138 18.36 16.60 1.66
N HIS A 139 19.23 17.62 1.60
CA HIS A 139 18.87 18.99 1.19
C HIS A 139 17.65 19.57 1.93
N GLY A 140 17.51 19.26 3.23
CA GLY A 140 16.35 19.66 4.03
C GLY A 140 15.34 18.53 4.32
N LEU A 141 15.36 17.42 3.56
CA LEU A 141 14.52 16.24 3.81
C LEU A 141 15.09 15.40 4.96
N ASP A 142 14.27 15.15 5.98
CA ASP A 142 14.66 14.38 7.17
C ASP A 142 14.47 12.87 7.00
N LYS A 143 13.41 12.45 6.31
CA LYS A 143 13.08 11.04 6.08
C LYS A 143 12.64 10.77 4.64
N LEU A 144 13.04 9.62 4.12
CA LEU A 144 12.65 9.11 2.81
C LEU A 144 12.10 7.69 2.94
N SER A 145 10.86 7.50 2.49
CA SER A 145 10.25 6.17 2.34
C SER A 145 10.60 5.60 0.97
N LEU A 146 11.04 4.34 0.94
CA LEU A 146 11.28 3.56 -0.27
C LEU A 146 10.18 2.49 -0.33
N ASN A 147 9.11 2.80 -1.07
CA ASN A 147 7.98 1.90 -1.26
C ASN A 147 8.31 0.86 -2.33
N ASN A 148 8.05 -0.40 -2.00
CA ASN A 148 8.14 -1.48 -2.99
C ASN A 148 6.80 -1.60 -3.73
N PHE A 149 6.82 -2.27 -4.88
CA PHE A 149 5.62 -2.45 -5.70
C PHE A 149 5.00 -3.83 -5.50
N ALA A 150 5.01 -4.38 -4.27
CA ALA A 150 4.57 -5.76 -4.08
C ALA A 150 3.10 -5.99 -4.43
N ALA A 151 2.24 -4.98 -4.20
CA ALA A 151 0.80 -4.99 -4.46
C ALA A 151 0.42 -4.55 -5.89
N ASP A 152 1.33 -3.85 -6.56
CA ASP A 152 1.02 -3.04 -7.73
C ASP A 152 1.79 -3.53 -8.95
N VAL A 153 1.11 -4.28 -9.82
CA VAL A 153 1.69 -4.82 -11.06
C VAL A 153 2.15 -3.71 -12.00
N THR A 154 1.49 -2.54 -11.95
CA THR A 154 1.83 -1.38 -12.78
C THR A 154 3.03 -0.60 -12.27
N CYS A 155 3.41 -0.80 -11.00
CA CYS A 155 4.43 -0.01 -10.32
C CYS A 155 4.20 1.52 -10.38
N MET A 156 2.95 1.99 -10.52
CA MET A 156 2.60 3.40 -10.78
C MET A 156 1.50 3.95 -9.88
N LYS A 157 0.75 3.15 -9.14
CA LYS A 157 -0.47 3.63 -8.48
C LYS A 157 -0.20 4.68 -7.40
N ASP A 158 0.80 4.46 -6.55
CA ASP A 158 1.28 5.46 -5.59
C ASP A 158 1.73 6.74 -6.32
N TYR A 159 2.57 6.58 -7.35
CA TYR A 159 3.13 7.68 -8.13
C TYR A 159 2.03 8.56 -8.74
N ILE A 160 1.09 7.94 -9.45
CA ILE A 160 -0.05 8.62 -10.08
C ILE A 160 -0.91 9.29 -9.00
N ALA A 161 -1.21 8.59 -7.89
CA ALA A 161 -2.02 9.15 -6.81
C ALA A 161 -1.40 10.44 -6.25
N TYR A 162 -0.11 10.41 -5.90
CA TYR A 162 0.56 11.58 -5.34
C TYR A 162 0.69 12.72 -6.35
N LYS A 163 0.89 12.42 -7.64
CA LYS A 163 0.88 13.43 -8.70
C LYS A 163 -0.49 14.07 -8.86
N MET A 164 -1.56 13.28 -8.98
CA MET A 164 -2.92 13.79 -9.09
C MET A 164 -3.31 14.63 -7.88
N MET A 165 -2.95 14.20 -6.67
CA MET A 165 -3.20 14.94 -5.44
C MET A 165 -2.49 16.29 -5.43
N ASN A 166 -1.18 16.34 -5.74
CA ASN A 166 -0.44 17.59 -5.81
C ASN A 166 -0.95 18.52 -6.92
N ASP A 167 -1.24 17.99 -8.12
CA ASP A 167 -1.76 18.75 -9.26
C ASP A 167 -3.12 19.40 -8.94
N MET A 168 -3.96 18.72 -8.15
CA MET A 168 -5.25 19.24 -7.69
C MET A 168 -5.15 20.18 -6.48
N GLY A 169 -3.95 20.40 -5.93
CA GLY A 169 -3.70 21.29 -4.80
C GLY A 169 -3.81 20.64 -3.42
N VAL A 170 -3.89 19.32 -3.33
CA VAL A 170 -3.84 18.58 -2.08
C VAL A 170 -2.39 18.48 -1.61
N LYS A 171 -2.14 18.79 -0.34
CA LYS A 171 -0.81 18.64 0.26
C LYS A 171 -0.48 17.14 0.33
N SER A 172 0.42 16.71 -0.54
CA SER A 172 0.71 15.30 -0.78
C SER A 172 2.21 15.07 -0.89
N PRO A 173 2.71 13.88 -0.51
CA PRO A 173 4.11 13.53 -0.68
C PRO A 173 4.63 13.77 -2.10
N LEU A 174 5.88 14.20 -2.23
CA LEU A 174 6.65 14.12 -3.47
C LEU A 174 7.12 12.68 -3.68
N SER A 175 7.25 12.28 -4.95
CA SER A 175 7.73 10.95 -5.29
C SER A 175 8.42 10.87 -6.65
N SER A 176 9.39 9.96 -6.76
CA SER A 176 10.11 9.64 -7.99
C SER A 176 10.57 8.18 -7.99
N TYR A 177 10.93 7.65 -9.15
CA TYR A 177 11.44 6.30 -9.28
C TYR A 177 12.91 6.20 -8.90
N THR A 178 13.29 5.13 -8.21
CA THR A 178 14.69 4.86 -7.88
C THR A 178 15.03 3.37 -8.02
N VAL A 179 16.25 3.08 -8.46
CA VAL A 179 16.87 1.79 -8.20
C VAL A 179 17.59 1.88 -6.86
N VAL A 180 17.12 1.07 -5.92
CA VAL A 180 17.86 0.83 -4.69
C VAL A 180 19.00 -0.13 -5.00
N GLN A 181 20.20 0.21 -4.53
CA GLN A 181 21.37 -0.64 -4.56
C GLN A 181 21.80 -1.00 -3.14
N LYS A 182 22.37 -2.19 -2.95
CA LYS A 182 23.06 -2.58 -1.71
C LYS A 182 24.54 -2.72 -2.03
N ASN A 183 25.38 -1.87 -1.44
CA ASN A 183 26.83 -1.87 -1.65
C ASN A 183 27.24 -1.84 -3.15
N GLY A 184 26.52 -1.04 -3.95
CA GLY A 184 26.76 -0.88 -5.39
C GLY A 184 26.12 -1.94 -6.30
N GLU A 185 25.42 -2.94 -5.74
CA GLU A 185 24.69 -3.94 -6.54
C GLU A 185 23.19 -3.61 -6.59
N ASP A 186 22.61 -3.62 -7.80
CA ASP A 186 21.17 -3.40 -8.01
C ASP A 186 20.32 -4.37 -7.17
N PHE A 187 19.51 -3.82 -6.28
CA PHE A 187 18.66 -4.59 -5.38
C PHE A 187 17.24 -4.73 -5.94
N ALA A 188 16.56 -3.61 -6.18
CA ALA A 188 15.24 -3.56 -6.80
C ALA A 188 14.83 -2.13 -7.20
N LEU A 189 13.81 -2.03 -8.05
CA LEU A 189 13.11 -0.78 -8.33
C LEU A 189 12.16 -0.46 -7.17
N TYR A 190 12.18 0.80 -6.72
CA TYR A 190 11.32 1.34 -5.66
C TYR A 190 10.75 2.69 -6.10
N LEU A 191 9.70 3.12 -5.41
CA LEU A 191 9.28 4.51 -5.40
C LEU A 191 9.91 5.20 -4.19
N ALA A 192 10.72 6.22 -4.44
CA ALA A 192 11.16 7.14 -3.41
C ALA A 192 10.01 8.10 -3.12
N VAL A 193 9.59 8.17 -1.85
CA VAL A 193 8.45 8.96 -1.40
C VAL A 193 8.89 9.79 -0.20
N GLU A 194 8.66 11.10 -0.26
CA GLU A 194 8.79 12.00 0.88
C GLU A 194 7.97 11.47 2.07
N ASP A 195 8.61 11.29 3.22
CA ASP A 195 7.88 10.83 4.40
C ASP A 195 7.05 11.96 5.01
N VAL A 196 5.83 11.66 5.45
CA VAL A 196 4.96 12.64 6.11
C VAL A 196 5.44 12.84 7.55
N ASP A 197 6.39 13.76 7.71
CA ASP A 197 7.01 14.15 8.97
C ASP A 197 7.43 15.65 8.92
N LYS A 198 8.43 16.06 9.70
CA LYS A 198 8.86 17.46 9.88
C LYS A 198 9.19 18.17 8.57
N SER A 199 9.94 17.54 7.66
CA SER A 199 10.29 18.21 6.39
C SER A 199 9.10 18.36 5.44
N PHE A 200 8.15 17.42 5.46
CA PHE A 200 6.87 17.53 4.77
C PHE A 200 6.02 18.67 5.35
N ALA A 201 5.91 18.72 6.68
CA ALA A 201 5.20 19.79 7.38
C ALA A 201 5.78 21.15 7.00
N PHE A 202 7.11 21.28 7.05
CA PHE A 202 7.81 22.51 6.70
C PHE A 202 7.55 22.93 5.24
N ARG A 203 7.64 22.00 4.28
CA ARG A 203 7.40 22.31 2.85
C ARG A 203 5.98 22.82 2.60
N ASN A 204 4.99 22.22 3.24
CA ASN A 204 3.58 22.51 2.96
C ASN A 204 2.96 23.62 3.83
N TYR A 205 3.53 23.87 5.01
CA TYR A 205 2.97 24.79 6.00
C TYR A 205 3.98 25.85 6.51
N GLY A 206 5.25 25.76 6.10
CA GLY A 206 6.33 26.65 6.52
C GLY A 206 6.73 26.40 7.98
N ASP A 207 7.14 27.47 8.68
CA ASP A 207 7.45 27.44 10.12
C ASP A 207 6.20 27.31 11.01
N ALA A 208 5.03 27.01 10.44
CA ALA A 208 3.82 26.79 11.23
C ALA A 208 3.97 25.51 12.06
N GLU A 209 3.65 25.59 13.34
CA GLU A 209 3.44 24.40 14.17
C GLU A 209 2.15 23.73 13.69
N VAL A 210 2.31 22.57 13.04
CA VAL A 210 1.22 21.70 12.59
C VAL A 210 1.45 20.32 13.19
N ASP A 211 0.36 19.69 13.61
CA ASP A 211 0.41 18.36 14.18
C ASP A 211 0.01 17.34 13.12
N LEU A 212 0.85 16.31 12.98
CA LEU A 212 0.62 15.19 12.08
C LEU A 212 0.31 13.96 12.92
N TYR A 213 -0.72 13.23 12.49
CA TYR A 213 -1.13 11.98 13.10
C TYR A 213 -1.24 10.91 12.03
N LYS A 214 -1.03 9.66 12.42
CA LYS A 214 -1.21 8.51 11.54
C LYS A 214 -2.23 7.57 12.16
N PRO A 215 -3.53 7.84 11.98
CA PRO A 215 -4.55 7.03 12.63
C PRO A 215 -4.55 5.59 12.10
N GLU A 216 -4.63 4.63 13.00
CA GLU A 216 -4.65 3.20 12.67
C GLU A 216 -5.67 2.45 13.53
N SER A 217 -6.78 2.03 12.93
CA SER A 217 -7.69 1.10 13.60
C SER A 217 -7.25 -0.35 13.35
N GLU A 218 -6.70 -1.01 14.36
CA GLU A 218 -6.45 -2.44 14.29
C GLU A 218 -7.45 -3.22 15.13
N ALA A 219 -8.15 -4.16 14.50
CA ALA A 219 -8.92 -5.16 15.20
C ALA A 219 -8.28 -6.54 14.99
N ALA A 220 -7.83 -7.17 16.08
CA ALA A 220 -7.21 -8.49 16.04
C ALA A 220 -8.16 -9.54 15.44
N THR A 221 -7.63 -10.36 14.52
CA THR A 221 -8.38 -11.43 13.87
C THR A 221 -8.78 -12.53 14.88
N LYS A 222 -10.07 -12.88 14.93
CA LYS A 222 -10.68 -13.85 15.85
C LYS A 222 -11.21 -15.07 15.10
N GLN A 223 -11.49 -16.16 15.83
CA GLN A 223 -12.06 -17.39 15.26
C GLN A 223 -13.44 -17.16 14.60
N SER A 224 -14.22 -16.19 15.09
CA SER A 224 -15.49 -15.73 14.51
C SER A 224 -15.36 -15.18 13.09
N ASP A 225 -14.20 -14.63 12.76
CA ASP A 225 -13.96 -13.95 11.49
C ASP A 225 -13.91 -14.95 10.34
N PHE A 226 -13.40 -16.15 10.63
CA PHE A 226 -13.43 -17.27 9.70
C PHE A 226 -14.85 -17.78 9.44
N GLU A 227 -15.75 -17.71 10.43
CA GLU A 227 -17.16 -18.05 10.23
C GLU A 227 -17.87 -17.00 9.37
N ALA A 228 -17.50 -15.72 9.49
CA ALA A 228 -18.00 -14.65 8.63
C ALA A 228 -17.60 -14.86 7.16
N VAL A 229 -16.33 -15.17 6.90
CA VAL A 229 -15.81 -15.52 5.56
C VAL A 229 -16.58 -16.72 4.99
N LEU A 230 -16.75 -17.79 5.79
CA LEU A 230 -17.54 -18.95 5.36
C LEU A 230 -18.96 -18.57 4.98
N GLN A 231 -19.68 -17.84 5.83
CA GLN A 231 -21.07 -17.50 5.58
C GLN A 231 -21.27 -16.71 4.27
N VAL A 232 -20.35 -15.80 3.96
CA VAL A 232 -20.42 -14.97 2.75
C VAL A 232 -20.12 -15.80 1.49
N PHE A 233 -19.13 -16.69 1.53
CA PHE A 233 -18.73 -17.46 0.35
C PHE A 233 -19.35 -18.86 0.22
N SER A 234 -19.95 -19.41 1.27
CA SER A 234 -20.59 -20.73 1.25
C SER A 234 -22.10 -20.68 1.08
N GLY A 235 -22.71 -19.49 1.18
CA GLY A 235 -24.14 -19.31 1.05
C GLY A 235 -24.53 -19.00 -0.39
N ASN A 236 -25.70 -19.45 -0.82
CA ASN A 236 -26.39 -18.96 -2.01
C ASN A 236 -26.81 -17.46 -1.86
N LYS A 237 -26.02 -16.64 -1.15
CA LYS A 237 -26.37 -15.29 -0.72
C LYS A 237 -26.64 -14.37 -1.90
N TYR A 238 -25.85 -14.53 -2.95
CA TYR A 238 -25.97 -13.74 -4.18
C TYR A 238 -26.77 -14.48 -5.26
N ALA A 239 -27.39 -15.63 -4.94
CA ALA A 239 -28.08 -16.46 -5.92
C ALA A 239 -29.33 -15.77 -6.51
N ASP A 240 -30.01 -14.96 -5.70
CA ASP A 240 -31.26 -14.26 -6.09
C ASP A 240 -31.03 -12.81 -6.56
N LEU A 241 -29.76 -12.37 -6.68
CA LEU A 241 -29.39 -11.05 -7.19
C LEU A 241 -29.25 -11.04 -8.71
N ASP A 242 -29.16 -9.85 -9.32
CA ASP A 242 -28.94 -9.68 -10.75
C ASP A 242 -27.81 -8.69 -11.10
N LYS A 243 -27.56 -8.50 -12.40
CA LYS A 243 -26.43 -7.71 -12.93
C LYS A 243 -26.50 -6.21 -12.64
N THR A 244 -27.57 -5.74 -12.02
CA THR A 244 -27.72 -4.38 -11.51
C THR A 244 -27.37 -4.26 -10.03
N ASP A 245 -27.36 -5.38 -9.28
CA ASP A 245 -26.98 -5.40 -7.88
C ASP A 245 -25.46 -5.31 -7.72
N ARG A 246 -25.02 -4.42 -6.84
CA ARG A 246 -23.61 -4.20 -6.51
C ARG A 246 -23.31 -4.80 -5.15
N VAL A 247 -22.16 -5.45 -5.05
CA VAL A 247 -21.71 -6.12 -3.83
C VAL A 247 -20.22 -5.89 -3.61
N GLU A 248 -19.82 -5.86 -2.36
CA GLU A 248 -18.42 -5.92 -1.96
C GLU A 248 -18.33 -6.92 -0.78
N PRO A 249 -17.86 -8.15 -1.02
CA PRO A 249 -17.87 -9.21 -0.01
C PRO A 249 -17.05 -8.88 1.25
N TRP A 250 -15.92 -8.18 1.15
CA TRP A 250 -15.07 -7.86 2.29
C TRP A 250 -15.79 -6.97 3.29
N ASN A 251 -16.58 -6.02 2.82
CA ASN A 251 -17.42 -5.17 3.64
C ASN A 251 -18.45 -5.99 4.42
N GLU A 252 -19.07 -6.99 3.80
CA GLU A 252 -20.02 -7.86 4.50
C GLU A 252 -19.35 -8.75 5.55
N ILE A 253 -18.15 -9.26 5.23
CA ILE A 253 -17.32 -10.03 6.14
C ILE A 253 -16.93 -9.15 7.33
N SER A 254 -16.44 -7.94 7.06
CA SER A 254 -15.97 -6.98 8.04
C SER A 254 -17.08 -6.54 8.98
N ALA A 255 -18.29 -6.30 8.47
CA ALA A 255 -19.46 -6.00 9.30
C ALA A 255 -19.84 -7.13 10.26
N LYS A 256 -19.48 -8.38 9.94
CA LYS A 256 -19.68 -9.55 10.83
C LYS A 256 -18.50 -9.73 11.80
N MET A 257 -17.27 -9.39 11.38
CA MET A 257 -16.06 -9.43 12.22
C MET A 257 -16.09 -8.34 13.30
N HIS A 258 -16.56 -7.15 12.93
CA HIS A 258 -16.60 -5.94 13.75
C HIS A 258 -18.03 -5.37 13.73
N PRO A 259 -18.96 -5.97 14.50
CA PRO A 259 -20.39 -5.62 14.44
C PRO A 259 -20.72 -4.29 15.12
N GLU A 260 -19.85 -3.81 16.01
CA GLU A 260 -19.86 -2.42 16.44
C GLU A 260 -19.35 -1.61 15.25
N GLU A 261 -20.25 -0.99 14.49
CA GLU A 261 -19.93 -0.04 13.41
C GLU A 261 -18.79 0.87 13.84
N LEU A 262 -17.89 1.23 12.91
CA LEU A 262 -16.79 2.22 12.96
C LEU A 262 -16.94 3.34 14.03
N LYS A 263 -16.96 3.00 15.32
CA LYS A 263 -16.98 3.92 16.47
C LYS A 263 -15.56 4.36 16.81
N ASP A 264 -14.64 4.04 15.92
CA ASP A 264 -13.23 4.19 16.21
C ASP A 264 -12.80 5.64 15.99
N ALA A 265 -11.98 6.14 16.91
CA ALA A 265 -11.45 7.48 16.88
C ALA A 265 -10.65 7.75 15.59
N ALA A 266 -10.00 6.73 15.01
CA ALA A 266 -9.32 6.80 13.71
C ALA A 266 -10.24 7.19 12.54
N CYS A 267 -11.57 7.05 12.68
CA CYS A 267 -12.55 7.56 11.71
C CYS A 267 -12.95 9.02 11.97
N CYS A 268 -12.17 9.77 12.77
CA CYS A 268 -12.45 11.14 13.17
C CYS A 268 -13.77 11.30 13.95
N ARG A 269 -14.09 10.32 14.80
CA ARG A 269 -15.25 10.36 15.69
C ARG A 269 -14.86 10.81 17.08
N TRP A 270 -15.70 11.66 17.66
CA TRP A 270 -15.61 12.00 19.07
C TRP A 270 -16.20 10.87 19.93
N ILE A 271 -15.48 10.50 20.98
CA ILE A 271 -15.85 9.44 21.94
C ILE A 271 -16.16 10.05 23.30
N ASP A 272 -15.18 10.73 23.90
CA ASP A 272 -15.28 11.50 25.14
C ASP A 272 -14.10 12.49 25.27
N ASP A 273 -13.99 13.19 26.39
CA ASP A 273 -12.89 14.15 26.62
C ASP A 273 -11.60 13.51 27.15
N LYS A 274 -11.49 12.17 27.15
CA LYS A 274 -10.34 11.48 27.73
C LYS A 274 -9.35 11.10 26.62
N PRO A 275 -8.08 11.55 26.69
CA PRO A 275 -7.06 11.13 25.73
C PRO A 275 -6.93 9.61 25.59
N ALA A 276 -7.05 8.85 26.68
CA ALA A 276 -6.98 7.39 26.63
C ALA A 276 -7.98 6.72 25.65
N SER A 277 -9.04 7.41 25.23
CA SER A 277 -10.03 6.90 24.27
C SER A 277 -9.58 6.97 22.80
N TYR A 278 -8.50 7.69 22.49
CA TYR A 278 -8.06 8.00 21.12
C TYR A 278 -6.63 7.53 20.85
N GLN A 279 -6.18 6.47 21.55
CA GLN A 279 -4.81 5.96 21.39
C GLN A 279 -4.47 5.66 19.93
N ASN A 280 -5.41 5.14 19.16
CA ASN A 280 -5.25 4.86 17.73
C ASN A 280 -5.03 6.08 16.81
N ILE A 281 -5.11 7.31 17.31
CA ILE A 281 -4.75 8.51 16.54
C ILE A 281 -3.25 8.83 16.70
N TRP A 282 -2.70 8.66 17.90
CA TRP A 282 -1.35 9.13 18.24
C TRP A 282 -0.40 8.05 18.80
N ASP A 283 -0.84 6.80 18.92
CA ASP A 283 0.01 5.66 19.21
C ASP A 283 0.76 5.30 17.92
N SER A 284 1.77 6.11 17.63
CA SER A 284 2.62 6.02 16.45
C SER A 284 4.06 5.83 16.89
N ASP A 285 4.74 4.86 16.30
CA ASP A 285 6.19 4.69 16.45
C ASP A 285 7.00 5.81 15.76
N GLU A 286 6.33 6.68 15.00
CA GLU A 286 6.98 7.55 14.01
C GLU A 286 6.70 9.04 14.24
N LEU A 287 5.56 9.39 14.83
CA LEU A 287 5.14 10.77 15.09
C LEU A 287 4.94 11.01 16.59
N GLU A 288 5.49 12.11 17.07
CA GLU A 288 5.37 12.53 18.47
C GLU A 288 4.10 13.37 18.67
N CYS A 289 3.51 13.30 19.86
CA CYS A 289 2.26 14.00 20.19
C CYS A 289 2.25 14.40 21.68
N THR A 290 2.15 15.69 21.95
CA THR A 290 2.10 16.27 23.29
C THR A 290 0.70 16.19 23.90
N ASP A 291 0.55 16.56 25.18
CA ASP A 291 -0.76 16.57 25.82
C ASP A 291 -1.61 17.77 25.37
N GLU A 292 -0.96 18.87 24.98
CA GLU A 292 -1.61 20.02 24.35
C GLU A 292 -2.21 19.65 22.98
N ASP A 293 -1.44 18.97 22.12
CA ASP A 293 -1.88 18.54 20.79
C ASP A 293 -3.11 17.61 20.90
N LYS A 294 -3.09 16.68 21.86
CA LYS A 294 -4.24 15.80 22.15
C LYS A 294 -5.48 16.59 22.54
N ALA A 295 -5.34 17.63 23.35
CA ALA A 295 -6.48 18.43 23.79
C ALA A 295 -7.10 19.20 22.62
N VAL A 296 -6.27 19.75 21.72
CA VAL A 296 -6.72 20.43 20.49
C VAL A 296 -7.43 19.45 19.57
N MET A 297 -6.84 18.28 19.31
CA MET A 297 -7.47 17.24 18.49
C MET A 297 -8.85 16.82 19.04
N ILE A 298 -8.97 16.57 20.34
CA ILE A 298 -10.25 16.19 20.97
C ILE A 298 -11.31 17.29 20.81
N ASP A 299 -10.93 18.56 20.99
CA ASP A 299 -11.82 19.71 20.80
C ASP A 299 -12.27 19.84 19.33
N CYS A 300 -11.36 19.63 18.37
CA CYS A 300 -11.70 19.57 16.95
C CYS A 300 -12.70 18.45 16.66
N LEU A 301 -12.48 17.25 17.20
CA LEU A 301 -13.39 16.11 17.04
C LEU A 301 -14.76 16.39 17.67
N ASP A 302 -14.82 17.02 18.85
CA ASP A 302 -16.08 17.39 19.50
C ASP A 302 -16.87 18.38 18.63
N LYS A 303 -16.24 19.47 18.19
CA LYS A 303 -16.86 20.46 17.28
C LYS A 303 -17.31 19.84 15.96
N LEU A 304 -16.51 18.93 15.40
CA LEU A 304 -16.83 18.21 14.18
C LEU A 304 -18.09 17.36 14.36
N ASN A 305 -18.21 16.62 15.46
CA ASN A 305 -19.26 15.63 15.65
C ASN A 305 -20.53 16.24 16.29
N ASN A 306 -20.38 17.05 17.33
CA ASN A 306 -21.45 17.56 18.19
C ASN A 306 -21.74 19.07 18.03
N GLY A 307 -20.87 19.81 17.33
CA GLY A 307 -21.04 21.24 17.10
C GLY A 307 -22.21 21.56 16.15
N THR A 308 -22.58 22.84 16.11
CA THR A 308 -23.44 23.39 15.05
C THR A 308 -22.76 23.20 13.69
N GLU A 309 -23.53 23.24 12.60
CA GLU A 309 -23.00 23.15 11.22
C GLU A 309 -21.82 24.11 11.00
N LYS A 310 -21.96 25.36 11.46
CA LYS A 310 -20.90 26.38 11.38
C LYS A 310 -19.65 25.97 12.18
N GLU A 311 -19.81 25.42 13.37
CA GLU A 311 -18.67 24.98 14.19
C GLU A 311 -17.98 23.76 13.58
N SER A 312 -18.75 22.77 13.11
CA SER A 312 -18.21 21.59 12.44
C SER A 312 -17.46 21.95 11.16
N LEU A 313 -17.97 22.89 10.35
CA LEU A 313 -17.28 23.35 9.14
C LEU A 313 -16.04 24.20 9.47
N SER A 314 -16.04 24.92 10.60
CA SER A 314 -14.91 25.77 10.98
C SER A 314 -13.64 25.01 11.37
N VAL A 315 -13.76 23.72 11.66
CA VAL A 315 -12.63 22.83 11.99
C VAL A 315 -12.16 22.02 10.78
N LEU A 316 -12.63 22.33 9.57
CA LEU A 316 -12.30 21.59 8.35
C LEU A 316 -11.63 22.49 7.31
N ASP A 317 -10.53 22.02 6.74
CA ASP A 317 -9.97 22.59 5.51
C ASP A 317 -10.81 22.09 4.31
N THR A 318 -11.99 22.68 4.15
CA THR A 318 -13.00 22.21 3.19
C THR A 318 -12.50 22.22 1.74
N ASP A 319 -11.72 23.21 1.31
CA ASP A 319 -11.13 23.25 -0.04
C ASP A 319 -10.18 22.06 -0.27
N GLN A 320 -9.24 21.82 0.66
CA GLN A 320 -8.32 20.69 0.56
C GLN A 320 -9.06 19.35 0.61
N LEU A 321 -10.10 19.24 1.45
CA LEU A 321 -10.90 18.02 1.56
C LEU A 321 -11.68 17.71 0.28
N MET A 322 -12.32 18.71 -0.35
CA MET A 322 -13.01 18.51 -1.62
C MET A 322 -12.04 18.03 -2.71
N ARG A 323 -10.85 18.63 -2.79
CA ARG A 323 -9.77 18.23 -3.73
C ARG A 323 -9.26 16.81 -3.44
N TYR A 324 -9.05 16.48 -2.17
CA TYR A 324 -8.69 15.14 -1.73
C TYR A 324 -9.73 14.12 -2.17
N TRP A 325 -11.02 14.39 -1.92
CA TRP A 325 -12.10 13.45 -2.24
C TRP A 325 -12.33 13.28 -3.75
N ALA A 326 -12.09 14.33 -4.55
CA ALA A 326 -12.17 14.24 -6.00
C ALA A 326 -11.12 13.25 -6.54
N VAL A 327 -9.87 13.33 -6.07
CA VAL A 327 -8.84 12.38 -6.49
C VAL A 327 -9.03 11.02 -5.81
N HIS A 328 -9.30 10.98 -4.51
CA HIS A 328 -9.43 9.73 -3.74
C HIS A 328 -10.54 8.83 -4.29
N SER A 329 -11.71 9.42 -4.59
CA SER A 329 -12.81 8.65 -5.15
C SER A 329 -12.59 8.32 -6.62
N PHE A 330 -11.79 9.10 -7.38
CA PHE A 330 -11.34 8.70 -8.71
C PHE A 330 -10.51 7.43 -8.64
N MET A 331 -9.56 7.38 -7.70
CA MET A 331 -8.59 6.30 -7.54
C MET A 331 -9.18 5.01 -6.94
N ASN A 332 -10.37 5.04 -6.33
CA ASN A 332 -10.98 3.87 -5.67
C ASN A 332 -10.01 3.15 -4.70
N ASN A 333 -9.34 3.90 -3.81
CA ASN A 333 -8.47 3.30 -2.79
C ASN A 333 -9.29 2.87 -1.56
N TYR A 334 -9.65 1.58 -1.47
CA TYR A 334 -10.39 1.06 -0.30
C TYR A 334 -9.51 0.56 0.83
N ASP A 335 -8.19 0.54 0.65
CA ASP A 335 -7.25 0.28 1.75
C ASP A 335 -6.96 1.58 2.50
N SER A 336 -8.03 2.29 2.85
CA SER A 336 -8.00 3.66 3.36
C SER A 336 -9.17 3.91 4.30
N ILE A 337 -9.44 5.17 4.64
CA ILE A 337 -10.57 5.57 5.49
C ILE A 337 -11.96 5.15 4.97
N VAL A 338 -12.13 4.85 3.66
CA VAL A 338 -13.43 4.40 3.11
C VAL A 338 -13.71 2.89 3.28
N GLY A 339 -12.76 2.12 3.82
CA GLY A 339 -12.94 0.69 4.09
C GLY A 339 -13.78 0.44 5.37
N LYS A 340 -14.81 -0.41 5.30
CA LYS A 340 -15.70 -0.70 6.47
C LYS A 340 -15.01 -1.20 7.72
N ALA A 341 -13.89 -1.89 7.54
CA ALA A 341 -13.29 -2.69 8.59
C ALA A 341 -12.35 -1.86 9.45
N ARG A 342 -11.63 -0.93 8.81
CA ARG A 342 -10.48 -0.25 9.37
C ARG A 342 -10.24 1.08 8.67
N ALA A 343 -10.00 2.13 9.45
CA ALA A 343 -9.38 3.38 8.99
C ALA A 343 -7.87 3.26 9.18
N TRP A 344 -7.12 3.33 8.09
CA TRP A 344 -5.65 3.31 8.06
C TRP A 344 -5.16 3.88 6.73
N ASN A 345 -3.83 3.98 6.55
CA ASN A 345 -3.20 4.47 5.31
C ASN A 345 -3.66 5.88 4.87
N PHE A 346 -3.70 6.79 5.82
CA PHE A 346 -3.75 8.23 5.60
C PHE A 346 -3.07 8.91 6.79
N TYR A 347 -2.69 10.17 6.63
CA TYR A 347 -2.36 11.00 7.78
C TYR A 347 -3.47 12.03 8.00
N LEU A 348 -3.70 12.35 9.26
CA LEU A 348 -4.53 13.46 9.67
C LEU A 348 -3.60 14.62 10.01
N CYS A 349 -3.86 15.78 9.43
CA CYS A 349 -3.17 17.02 9.80
C CYS A 349 -4.13 17.89 10.61
N GLU A 350 -3.63 18.37 11.73
CA GLU A 350 -4.22 19.47 12.49
C GLU A 350 -3.34 20.71 12.28
N ASN A 351 -3.97 21.82 11.93
CA ASN A 351 -3.30 23.11 11.80
C ASN A 351 -4.18 24.21 12.40
N ASN A 352 -3.86 24.67 13.61
CA ASN A 352 -4.53 25.79 14.29
C ASN A 352 -6.05 25.62 14.41
N GLY A 353 -6.49 24.42 14.76
CA GLY A 353 -7.87 23.99 14.94
C GLY A 353 -8.56 23.50 13.67
N VAL A 354 -7.82 23.34 12.56
CA VAL A 354 -8.36 22.97 11.24
C VAL A 354 -7.79 21.64 10.79
N LEU A 355 -8.68 20.71 10.44
CA LEU A 355 -8.35 19.33 10.07
C LEU A 355 -8.33 19.13 8.54
N SER A 356 -7.36 18.35 8.07
CA SER A 356 -7.31 17.86 6.68
C SER A 356 -6.74 16.44 6.58
N TYR A 357 -6.99 15.77 5.46
CA TYR A 357 -6.33 14.50 5.15
C TYR A 357 -5.07 14.72 4.31
N ILE A 358 -4.06 13.89 4.54
CA ILE A 358 -2.88 13.75 3.67
C ILE A 358 -2.88 12.32 3.11
N PRO A 359 -2.79 12.16 1.77
CA PRO A 359 -2.82 10.84 1.13
C PRO A 359 -1.57 10.02 1.45
N TRP A 360 -1.74 8.71 1.64
CA TRP A 360 -0.65 7.77 1.87
C TRP A 360 -1.01 6.34 1.42
N ASP A 361 -0.03 5.58 0.93
CA ASP A 361 -0.16 4.14 0.58
C ASP A 361 -1.35 3.86 -0.38
N TYR A 362 -1.23 4.34 -1.62
CA TYR A 362 -2.20 4.18 -2.71
C TYR A 362 -1.85 3.02 -3.66
N ASN A 363 -0.89 2.17 -3.32
CA ASN A 363 -0.52 0.97 -4.07
C ASN A 363 -1.68 -0.02 -4.33
N GLU A 364 -2.73 0.02 -3.52
CA GLU A 364 -3.95 -0.80 -3.66
C GLU A 364 -5.14 -0.09 -4.32
N SER A 365 -4.89 1.10 -4.88
CA SER A 365 -5.86 1.84 -5.67
C SER A 365 -6.26 1.09 -6.95
N PHE A 366 -7.18 1.71 -7.70
CA PHE A 366 -7.81 1.16 -8.90
C PHE A 366 -8.67 -0.07 -8.58
N GLY A 367 -9.16 -0.15 -7.33
CA GLY A 367 -9.91 -1.29 -6.81
C GLY A 367 -9.07 -2.54 -6.57
N GLY A 368 -7.75 -2.42 -6.36
CA GLY A 368 -6.86 -3.55 -6.10
C GLY A 368 -7.28 -4.42 -4.91
N MET A 369 -7.90 -3.78 -3.91
CA MET A 369 -8.42 -4.44 -2.70
C MET A 369 -9.89 -4.87 -2.76
N ASP A 370 -10.57 -4.72 -3.91
CA ASP A 370 -11.91 -5.31 -4.05
C ASP A 370 -11.82 -6.83 -3.97
N THR A 371 -12.68 -7.45 -3.16
CA THR A 371 -12.57 -8.90 -2.90
C THR A 371 -12.69 -9.74 -4.17
N ARG A 372 -13.48 -9.30 -5.14
CA ARG A 372 -13.66 -10.02 -6.42
C ARG A 372 -12.40 -9.92 -7.27
N VAL A 373 -11.71 -8.78 -7.22
CA VAL A 373 -10.40 -8.56 -7.86
C VAL A 373 -9.33 -9.45 -7.22
N VAL A 374 -9.25 -9.45 -5.89
CA VAL A 374 -8.34 -10.29 -5.10
C VAL A 374 -8.55 -11.78 -5.38
N ILE A 375 -9.80 -12.25 -5.37
CA ILE A 375 -10.15 -13.65 -5.67
C ILE A 375 -9.66 -14.01 -7.08
N ARG A 376 -9.89 -13.15 -8.07
CA ARG A 376 -9.47 -13.43 -9.45
C ARG A 376 -7.96 -13.36 -9.63
N ASP A 377 -7.23 -12.50 -8.92
CA ASP A 377 -5.75 -12.54 -8.91
C ASP A 377 -5.23 -13.87 -8.35
N VAL A 378 -5.68 -14.26 -7.17
CA VAL A 378 -5.18 -15.46 -6.47
C VAL A 378 -5.56 -16.75 -7.18
N PHE A 379 -6.82 -16.85 -7.62
CA PHE A 379 -7.40 -18.08 -8.16
C PHE A 379 -7.51 -18.08 -9.68
N GLY A 380 -7.26 -16.96 -10.38
CA GLY A 380 -7.45 -16.83 -11.83
C GLY A 380 -8.88 -17.17 -12.28
N ASP A 381 -9.03 -17.48 -13.56
CA ASP A 381 -10.29 -17.96 -14.15
C ASP A 381 -10.56 -19.45 -13.86
N ILE A 382 -10.23 -19.94 -12.65
CA ILE A 382 -10.79 -21.24 -12.28
C ILE A 382 -12.29 -21.08 -12.45
N ALA A 383 -12.86 -21.92 -13.32
CA ALA A 383 -14.28 -22.26 -13.33
C ALA A 383 -14.64 -22.90 -11.99
N LEU A 384 -14.51 -22.12 -10.92
CA LEU A 384 -15.32 -22.22 -9.74
C LEU A 384 -16.69 -22.08 -10.34
N ASP A 385 -17.42 -23.19 -10.36
CA ASP A 385 -18.80 -23.20 -10.77
C ASP A 385 -19.50 -22.16 -9.89
N THR A 386 -19.65 -20.95 -10.42
CA THR A 386 -20.11 -19.75 -9.71
C THR A 386 -21.58 -19.85 -9.34
N SER A 387 -22.23 -20.93 -9.77
CA SER A 387 -23.46 -21.46 -9.18
C SER A 387 -23.36 -21.73 -7.67
N THR A 388 -22.14 -21.74 -7.11
CA THR A 388 -21.91 -21.95 -5.67
C THR A 388 -21.87 -20.68 -4.83
N THR A 389 -21.36 -19.55 -5.34
CA THR A 389 -21.30 -18.28 -4.59
C THR A 389 -22.40 -17.31 -5.03
N GLY A 390 -22.81 -17.36 -6.30
CA GLY A 390 -23.72 -16.38 -6.92
C GLY A 390 -23.03 -15.05 -7.29
N LEU A 391 -21.71 -14.93 -7.14
CA LEU A 391 -20.98 -13.69 -7.50
C LEU A 391 -21.01 -13.39 -9.02
N ASP A 392 -21.34 -14.38 -9.84
CA ASP A 392 -21.57 -14.16 -11.27
C ASP A 392 -22.96 -13.61 -11.58
N ASN A 393 -23.88 -13.57 -10.61
CA ASN A 393 -25.20 -13.00 -10.82
C ASN A 393 -25.19 -11.48 -10.69
N VAL A 394 -24.27 -10.93 -9.90
CA VAL A 394 -24.15 -9.50 -9.57
C VAL A 394 -23.35 -8.73 -10.62
N MET A 395 -23.39 -7.39 -10.52
CA MET A 395 -22.59 -6.49 -11.33
C MET A 395 -21.10 -6.86 -11.28
N PRO A 396 -20.40 -7.00 -12.42
CA PRO A 396 -18.97 -7.22 -12.46
C PRO A 396 -18.19 -6.14 -11.72
N ALA A 397 -17.04 -6.51 -11.13
CA ALA A 397 -16.21 -5.58 -10.36
C ALA A 397 -15.76 -4.39 -11.19
N GLU A 398 -15.41 -4.62 -12.46
CA GLU A 398 -15.03 -3.58 -13.42
C GLU A 398 -16.14 -2.53 -13.57
N LYS A 399 -17.35 -2.97 -13.90
CA LYS A 399 -18.50 -2.07 -14.12
C LYS A 399 -18.85 -1.31 -12.85
N ASP A 400 -18.82 -1.99 -11.71
CA ASP A 400 -19.08 -1.39 -10.41
C ASP A 400 -18.04 -0.31 -10.07
N LEU A 401 -16.75 -0.66 -10.13
CA LEU A 401 -15.66 0.23 -9.73
C LEU A 401 -15.48 1.43 -10.66
N ILE A 402 -15.65 1.24 -11.97
CA ILE A 402 -15.60 2.35 -12.93
C ILE A 402 -16.71 3.36 -12.66
N ASN A 403 -17.89 2.89 -12.25
CA ASN A 403 -19.03 3.73 -11.94
C ASN A 403 -19.19 3.94 -10.43
N MET A 404 -18.10 4.11 -9.69
CA MET A 404 -18.17 4.50 -8.29
C MET A 404 -18.77 5.92 -8.19
N PRO A 405 -19.82 6.12 -7.38
CA PRO A 405 -20.45 7.43 -7.18
C PRO A 405 -19.50 8.47 -6.58
N ILE A 406 -19.59 9.72 -7.02
CA ILE A 406 -18.76 10.82 -6.49
C ILE A 406 -19.35 11.49 -5.23
N ASP A 407 -20.66 11.44 -5.01
CA ASP A 407 -21.35 12.13 -3.89
C ASP A 407 -21.44 11.28 -2.62
N ASN A 408 -21.30 9.97 -2.76
CA ASN A 408 -21.21 9.03 -1.64
C ASN A 408 -20.19 7.93 -1.95
N PRO A 409 -18.89 8.28 -2.08
CA PRO A 409 -17.85 7.38 -2.56
C PRO A 409 -17.50 6.26 -1.56
N ASN A 410 -18.05 6.30 -0.35
CA ASN A 410 -17.99 5.20 0.58
C ASN A 410 -18.87 4.05 0.06
N ARG A 411 -18.27 2.86 -0.12
CA ARG A 411 -19.02 1.65 -0.56
C ARG A 411 -20.08 1.20 0.43
N VAL A 412 -20.09 1.77 1.63
CA VAL A 412 -20.87 1.27 2.74
C VAL A 412 -21.38 2.39 3.62
N GLY A 413 -22.64 2.23 4.01
CA GLY A 413 -23.32 3.16 4.91
C GLY A 413 -23.58 4.44 4.16
N GLY A 414 -24.16 5.43 4.81
CA GLY A 414 -24.10 6.76 4.26
C GLY A 414 -22.80 7.45 4.68
N THR A 415 -22.60 8.64 4.14
CA THR A 415 -21.42 9.46 4.42
C THR A 415 -21.30 9.81 5.91
N GLU A 416 -22.38 9.71 6.70
CA GLU A 416 -22.39 9.97 8.15
C GLU A 416 -21.38 9.14 8.94
N LEU A 417 -20.92 8.01 8.37
CA LEU A 417 -19.88 7.22 9.00
C LEU A 417 -18.49 7.87 8.94
N LEU A 418 -18.32 8.88 8.08
CA LEU A 418 -17.11 9.65 7.82
C LEU A 418 -17.38 11.14 8.12
N PRO A 419 -17.30 11.59 9.38
CA PRO A 419 -17.74 12.93 9.78
C PRO A 419 -17.09 14.07 8.98
N MET A 420 -15.79 14.00 8.68
CA MET A 420 -15.12 15.03 7.88
C MET A 420 -15.66 15.12 6.45
N LEU A 421 -16.06 14.00 5.84
CA LEU A 421 -16.72 14.00 4.52
C LEU A 421 -18.16 14.50 4.64
N HIS A 422 -18.92 13.88 5.56
CA HIS A 422 -20.34 14.12 5.74
C HIS A 422 -20.70 15.59 5.91
N LYS A 423 -19.89 16.32 6.70
CA LYS A 423 -20.22 17.68 7.12
C LYS A 423 -20.22 18.69 5.98
N TRP A 424 -19.25 18.62 5.06
CA TRP A 424 -19.25 19.52 3.91
C TRP A 424 -20.10 18.97 2.76
N ILE A 425 -20.09 17.66 2.51
CA ILE A 425 -20.81 17.09 1.35
C ILE A 425 -22.33 17.20 1.46
N SER A 426 -22.86 17.36 2.68
CA SER A 426 -24.28 17.60 2.94
C SER A 426 -24.72 19.05 2.71
N SER A 427 -23.77 19.97 2.47
CA SER A 427 -24.07 21.36 2.12
C SER A 427 -24.18 21.51 0.61
N GLU A 428 -25.29 22.07 0.13
CA GLU A 428 -25.51 22.34 -1.30
C GLU A 428 -24.40 23.22 -1.90
N GLU A 429 -23.92 24.21 -1.15
CA GLU A 429 -22.87 25.14 -1.59
C GLU A 429 -21.52 24.42 -1.80
N TYR A 430 -21.13 23.55 -0.87
CA TYR A 430 -19.86 22.80 -1.00
C TYR A 430 -19.98 21.65 -1.99
N LEU A 431 -21.17 21.05 -2.14
CA LEU A 431 -21.40 20.01 -3.14
C LEU A 431 -21.26 20.57 -4.57
N GLU A 432 -21.78 21.77 -4.82
CA GLU A 432 -21.60 22.46 -6.11
C GLU A 432 -20.11 22.74 -6.40
N GLN A 433 -19.37 23.27 -5.41
CA GLN A 433 -17.92 23.48 -5.53
C GLN A 433 -17.15 22.18 -5.76
N TYR A 434 -17.55 21.09 -5.10
CA TYR A 434 -16.95 19.78 -5.28
C TYR A 434 -17.19 19.22 -6.69
N HIS A 435 -18.36 19.45 -7.29
CA HIS A 435 -18.62 19.07 -8.68
C HIS A 435 -17.79 19.89 -9.67
N GLU A 436 -17.56 21.19 -9.39
CA GLU A 436 -16.63 22.01 -10.18
C GLU A 436 -15.20 21.42 -10.12
N ILE A 437 -14.71 21.10 -8.92
CA ILE A 437 -13.39 20.47 -8.72
C ILE A 437 -13.31 19.10 -9.41
N CYS A 438 -14.37 18.29 -9.38
CA CYS A 438 -14.42 17.03 -10.12
C CYS A 438 -14.37 17.26 -11.64
N GLY A 439 -15.00 18.33 -12.12
CA GLY A 439 -14.88 18.79 -13.52
C GLY A 439 -13.44 19.15 -13.89
N GLU A 440 -12.77 19.97 -13.06
CA GLU A 440 -11.35 20.32 -13.22
C GLU A 440 -10.47 19.08 -13.34
N LEU A 441 -10.71 18.06 -12.50
CA LEU A 441 -9.97 16.80 -12.58
C LEU A 441 -10.14 16.12 -13.94
N THR A 442 -11.33 16.16 -14.54
CA THR A 442 -11.57 15.54 -15.86
C THR A 442 -10.91 16.27 -17.02
N ASP A 443 -10.64 17.57 -16.88
CA ASP A 443 -9.91 18.35 -17.88
C ASP A 443 -8.42 17.96 -17.96
N LEU A 444 -7.91 17.29 -16.92
CA LEU A 444 -6.52 16.80 -16.83
C LEU A 444 -6.33 15.38 -17.42
N GLU A 445 -7.34 14.77 -18.05
CA GLU A 445 -7.24 13.39 -18.57
C GLU A 445 -6.03 13.19 -19.50
N GLU A 446 -5.77 14.12 -20.42
CA GLU A 446 -4.67 13.98 -21.37
C GLU A 446 -3.30 14.09 -20.67
N GLN A 447 -3.19 15.00 -19.69
CA GLN A 447 -1.98 15.12 -18.87
C GLN A 447 -1.68 13.81 -18.15
N TYR A 448 -2.69 13.14 -17.57
CA TYR A 448 -2.46 11.87 -16.87
C TYR A 448 -2.18 10.70 -17.81
N LYS A 449 -2.68 10.71 -19.06
CA LYS A 449 -2.26 9.74 -20.09
C LYS A 449 -0.80 9.93 -20.51
N GLU A 450 -0.36 11.17 -20.62
CA GLU A 450 1.05 11.47 -20.88
C GLU A 450 1.92 11.04 -19.70
N LEU A 451 1.48 11.31 -18.46
CA LEU A 451 2.16 10.91 -17.24
C LEU A 451 2.34 9.39 -17.14
N THR A 452 1.29 8.60 -17.39
CA THR A 452 1.37 7.13 -17.37
C THR A 452 2.34 6.61 -18.45
N SER A 453 2.25 7.15 -19.67
CA SER A 453 3.13 6.77 -20.79
C SER A 453 4.60 7.10 -20.52
N GLN A 454 4.89 8.25 -19.92
CA GLN A 454 6.24 8.66 -19.54
C GLN A 454 6.80 7.75 -18.44
N ALA A 455 6.01 7.51 -17.38
CA ALA A 455 6.37 6.60 -16.30
C ALA A 455 6.68 5.19 -16.84
N GLU A 456 5.82 4.66 -17.72
CA GLU A 456 6.02 3.36 -18.37
C GLU A 456 7.36 3.29 -19.09
N SER A 457 7.65 4.31 -19.90
CA SER A 457 8.88 4.39 -20.69
C SER A 457 10.13 4.37 -19.81
N ILE A 458 10.14 5.09 -18.68
CA ILE A 458 11.33 5.17 -17.82
C ILE A 458 11.52 3.93 -16.95
N ILE A 459 10.44 3.22 -16.57
CA ILE A 459 10.55 2.03 -15.69
C ILE A 459 10.66 0.70 -16.42
N THR A 460 10.18 0.60 -17.68
CA THR A 460 10.25 -0.63 -18.49
C THR A 460 11.66 -1.25 -18.55
N PRO A 461 12.77 -0.49 -18.69
CA PRO A 461 14.11 -1.08 -18.68
C PRO A 461 14.44 -1.83 -17.39
N TYR A 462 13.89 -1.41 -16.24
CA TYR A 462 14.14 -2.00 -14.93
C TYR A 462 13.24 -3.21 -14.67
N VAL A 463 12.01 -3.21 -15.21
CA VAL A 463 11.15 -4.40 -15.29
C VAL A 463 11.86 -5.50 -16.10
N LYS A 464 12.40 -5.14 -17.28
CA LYS A 464 13.16 -6.07 -18.15
C LYS A 464 14.40 -6.67 -17.49
N LYS A 465 15.07 -5.90 -16.61
CA LYS A 465 16.19 -6.38 -15.79
C LYS A 465 15.74 -7.30 -14.63
N GLY A 466 14.44 -7.43 -14.37
CA GLY A 466 13.90 -8.24 -13.28
C GLY A 466 14.04 -7.59 -11.89
N LEU A 467 14.12 -6.25 -11.85
CA LEU A 467 14.23 -5.47 -10.62
C LEU A 467 12.88 -5.22 -9.93
N THR A 468 11.77 -5.67 -10.55
CA THR A 468 10.41 -5.65 -9.97
C THR A 468 9.95 -7.05 -9.58
N PHE A 469 8.77 -7.16 -8.95
CA PHE A 469 8.16 -8.47 -8.61
C PHE A 469 7.57 -9.19 -9.82
N TYR A 470 7.49 -8.53 -10.98
CA TYR A 470 6.66 -8.95 -12.11
C TYR A 470 7.51 -9.25 -13.34
N THR A 471 6.97 -10.08 -14.22
CA THR A 471 7.55 -10.28 -15.55
C THR A 471 7.19 -9.11 -16.47
N GLU A 472 7.91 -8.97 -17.58
CA GLU A 472 7.55 -8.02 -18.66
C GLU A 472 6.13 -8.25 -19.16
N GLU A 473 5.72 -9.50 -19.38
CA GLU A 473 4.36 -9.84 -19.82
C GLU A 473 3.28 -9.38 -18.82
N GLN A 474 3.50 -9.59 -17.52
CA GLN A 474 2.55 -9.14 -16.49
C GLN A 474 2.45 -7.63 -16.45
N PHE A 475 3.59 -6.94 -16.57
CA PHE A 475 3.66 -5.48 -16.60
C PHE A 475 2.94 -4.91 -17.83
N ASP A 476 3.23 -5.43 -19.03
CA ASP A 476 2.59 -4.99 -20.28
C ASP A 476 1.06 -5.17 -20.25
N ASP A 477 0.58 -6.28 -19.69
CA ASP A 477 -0.85 -6.53 -19.52
C ASP A 477 -1.48 -5.60 -18.47
N ALA A 478 -0.76 -5.28 -17.40
CA ALA A 478 -1.20 -4.31 -16.41
C ALA A 478 -1.31 -2.90 -17.01
N MET A 479 -0.35 -2.48 -17.85
CA MET A 479 -0.38 -1.17 -18.51
C MET A 479 -1.57 -1.00 -19.46
N LYS A 480 -1.90 -2.03 -20.25
CA LYS A 480 -3.13 -2.01 -21.08
C LYS A 480 -4.39 -1.80 -20.23
N ASN A 481 -4.43 -2.41 -19.04
CA ASN A 481 -5.58 -2.29 -18.15
C ASN A 481 -5.61 -0.94 -17.42
N MET A 482 -4.44 -0.35 -17.13
CA MET A 482 -4.33 1.01 -16.59
C MET A 482 -4.92 2.02 -17.58
N ASP A 483 -4.57 1.92 -18.86
CA ASP A 483 -5.13 2.79 -19.91
C ASP A 483 -6.66 2.66 -20.02
N LEU A 484 -7.17 1.42 -19.99
CA LEU A 484 -8.61 1.16 -20.01
C LEU A 484 -9.31 1.72 -18.78
N TYR A 485 -8.73 1.54 -17.59
CA TYR A 485 -9.29 2.10 -16.37
C TYR A 485 -9.37 3.62 -16.45
N MET A 486 -8.25 4.28 -16.79
CA MET A 486 -8.18 5.75 -16.86
C MET A 486 -9.23 6.26 -17.84
N LYS A 487 -9.29 5.69 -19.05
CA LYS A 487 -10.31 6.03 -20.06
C LYS A 487 -11.74 5.95 -19.50
N TYR A 488 -12.12 4.80 -18.93
CA TYR A 488 -13.50 4.59 -18.50
C TYR A 488 -13.83 5.36 -17.21
N ARG A 489 -12.86 5.55 -16.30
CA ARG A 489 -13.08 6.29 -15.06
C ARG A 489 -13.27 7.79 -15.33
N PHE A 490 -12.46 8.39 -16.22
CA PHE A 490 -12.69 9.76 -16.68
C PHE A 490 -14.04 9.92 -17.40
N GLU A 491 -14.44 8.95 -18.23
CA GLU A 491 -15.77 8.97 -18.86
C GLU A 491 -16.88 8.94 -17.81
N SER A 492 -16.79 8.05 -16.82
CA SER A 492 -17.78 7.96 -15.74
C SER A 492 -17.85 9.26 -14.92
N TYR A 493 -16.71 9.83 -14.56
CA TYR A 493 -16.63 11.10 -13.84
C TYR A 493 -17.34 12.23 -14.59
N ARG A 494 -17.03 12.40 -15.88
CA ARG A 494 -17.67 13.45 -16.70
C ARG A 494 -19.18 13.31 -16.74
N LYS A 495 -19.70 12.09 -16.89
CA LYS A 495 -21.15 11.85 -16.93
C LYS A 495 -21.82 12.06 -15.58
N GLN A 496 -21.11 11.80 -14.48
CA GLN A 496 -21.62 12.10 -13.14
C GLN A 496 -21.68 13.61 -12.90
N VAL A 497 -20.62 14.34 -13.24
CA VAL A 497 -20.58 15.81 -13.13
C VAL A 497 -21.61 16.48 -14.05
N SER A 498 -21.85 15.96 -15.26
CA SER A 498 -22.86 16.51 -16.19
C SER A 498 -24.31 16.14 -15.83
N GLY A 499 -24.51 15.18 -14.91
CA GLY A 499 -25.82 14.63 -14.56
C GLY A 499 -26.38 13.62 -15.56
N GLU A 500 -25.61 13.20 -16.57
CA GLU A 500 -25.98 12.12 -17.51
C GLU A 500 -26.05 10.74 -16.81
N THR A 501 -25.18 10.53 -15.82
CA THR A 501 -25.18 9.37 -14.91
C THR A 501 -25.38 9.90 -13.50
N PRO A 502 -26.25 9.33 -12.66
CA PRO A 502 -26.40 9.82 -11.29
C PRO A 502 -25.10 9.71 -10.48
N SER A 503 -24.86 10.68 -9.60
CA SER A 503 -23.65 10.80 -8.76
C SER A 503 -23.75 10.07 -7.41
N THR A 504 -24.87 9.39 -7.16
CA THR A 504 -25.16 8.66 -5.91
C THR A 504 -25.42 7.17 -6.16
N TRP A 505 -25.17 6.32 -5.15
CA TRP A 505 -25.55 4.91 -5.18
C TRP A 505 -27.02 4.67 -5.53
N GLU A 506 -27.93 5.41 -4.90
CA GLU A 506 -29.37 5.29 -5.06
C GLU A 506 -29.79 5.66 -6.49
N GLY A 507 -29.29 6.79 -7.00
CA GLY A 507 -29.58 7.23 -8.35
C GLY A 507 -29.06 6.24 -9.40
N GLN A 508 -27.83 5.75 -9.23
CA GLN A 508 -27.24 4.77 -10.15
C GLN A 508 -27.98 3.43 -10.14
N LYS A 509 -28.57 3.04 -9.00
CA LYS A 509 -29.42 1.86 -8.89
C LYS A 509 -30.76 2.03 -9.62
N GLU A 510 -31.34 3.23 -9.58
CA GLU A 510 -32.58 3.56 -10.31
C GLU A 510 -32.35 3.72 -11.82
N HIS A 511 -31.11 4.05 -12.23
CA HIS A 511 -30.72 4.29 -13.62
C HIS A 511 -29.49 3.47 -14.06
N PRO A 512 -29.53 2.13 -13.96
CA PRO A 512 -28.37 1.26 -14.23
C PRO A 512 -27.94 1.24 -15.71
N ASP A 513 -28.81 1.70 -16.61
CA ASP A 513 -28.58 1.87 -18.05
C ASP A 513 -27.70 3.08 -18.39
N THR A 514 -27.55 4.03 -17.46
CA THR A 514 -26.66 5.19 -17.61
C THR A 514 -25.19 4.89 -17.28
N LEU A 515 -24.91 3.70 -16.73
CA LEU A 515 -23.57 3.31 -16.29
C LEU A 515 -22.65 2.97 -17.46
N ILE A 516 -21.37 3.31 -17.33
CA ILE A 516 -20.33 2.96 -18.31
C ILE A 516 -20.10 1.45 -18.32
N GLU A 517 -20.02 0.87 -19.51
CA GLU A 517 -19.58 -0.52 -19.72
C GLU A 517 -18.08 -0.56 -20.04
N PRO A 518 -17.23 -1.05 -19.13
CA PRO A 518 -15.78 -1.02 -19.32
C PRO A 518 -15.30 -2.23 -20.12
N GLU A 519 -15.63 -2.26 -21.41
CA GLU A 519 -15.26 -3.38 -22.30
C GLU A 519 -13.75 -3.64 -22.30
N GLY A 520 -13.38 -4.90 -22.05
CA GLY A 520 -12.00 -5.39 -22.07
C GLY A 520 -11.18 -5.10 -20.81
N LEU A 521 -11.72 -4.34 -19.85
CA LEU A 521 -11.03 -4.07 -18.59
C LEU A 521 -10.99 -5.33 -17.72
N GLU A 522 -9.85 -5.58 -17.09
CA GLU A 522 -9.58 -6.71 -16.23
C GLU A 522 -8.76 -6.24 -15.02
N LEU A 523 -9.43 -5.67 -14.02
CA LEU A 523 -8.77 -4.99 -12.88
C LEU A 523 -7.73 -5.84 -12.15
N TYR A 524 -7.93 -7.16 -12.10
CA TYR A 524 -7.01 -8.08 -11.41
C TYR A 524 -5.61 -8.13 -12.04
N LYS A 525 -5.47 -7.73 -13.31
CA LYS A 525 -4.16 -7.64 -13.97
C LYS A 525 -3.30 -6.50 -13.43
N MET A 526 -3.90 -5.52 -12.77
CA MET A 526 -3.19 -4.39 -12.14
C MET A 526 -2.95 -4.59 -10.64
N ALA A 527 -3.42 -5.69 -10.05
CA ALA A 527 -3.33 -5.96 -8.61
C ALA A 527 -2.51 -7.22 -8.35
N SER A 528 -1.90 -7.33 -7.17
CA SER A 528 -1.16 -8.52 -6.78
C SER A 528 -1.34 -8.88 -5.31
N ALA A 529 -2.55 -9.29 -4.97
CA ALA A 529 -2.84 -9.92 -3.70
C ALA A 529 -2.00 -11.18 -3.48
N THR A 530 -1.59 -11.88 -4.55
CA THR A 530 -0.71 -13.05 -4.48
C THR A 530 0.64 -12.72 -3.82
N ASN A 531 1.25 -11.61 -4.20
CA ASN A 531 2.53 -11.15 -3.62
C ASN A 531 2.35 -10.65 -2.20
N ILE A 532 1.21 -9.99 -1.93
CA ILE A 532 0.89 -9.52 -0.60
C ILE A 532 0.52 -10.66 0.31
N ILE A 533 -0.20 -11.71 -0.06
CA ILE A 533 -0.64 -12.74 0.90
C ILE A 533 0.35 -13.93 0.91
N GLY A 534 1.43 -13.86 0.10
CA GLY A 534 2.45 -14.92 0.00
C GLY A 534 1.93 -16.21 -0.66
N CYS A 535 0.93 -16.11 -1.52
CA CYS A 535 0.37 -17.25 -2.27
C CYS A 535 1.24 -17.63 -3.48
N PRO A 536 1.27 -18.88 -3.95
CA PRO A 536 1.64 -19.12 -5.33
C PRO A 536 0.66 -18.45 -6.29
N GLN A 537 1.16 -17.94 -7.42
CA GLN A 537 0.32 -17.48 -8.53
C GLN A 537 -0.65 -18.56 -9.00
N SER A 538 -1.77 -18.13 -9.57
CA SER A 538 -2.84 -18.98 -10.11
C SER A 538 -2.32 -20.09 -11.04
N GLN A 539 -1.28 -19.86 -11.83
CA GLN A 539 -0.65 -20.89 -12.68
C GLN A 539 -0.16 -22.13 -11.91
N VAL A 540 0.24 -21.94 -10.65
CA VAL A 540 0.66 -23.00 -9.73
C VAL A 540 -0.54 -23.55 -8.95
N LEU A 541 -1.45 -22.68 -8.53
CA LEU A 541 -2.57 -23.03 -7.68
C LEU A 541 -3.71 -23.74 -8.44
N ASN A 542 -4.02 -23.30 -9.65
CA ASN A 542 -5.16 -23.74 -10.45
C ASN A 542 -5.13 -25.23 -10.80
N PRO A 543 -3.99 -25.83 -11.21
CA PRO A 543 -3.91 -27.28 -11.40
C PRO A 543 -4.17 -28.06 -10.11
N LEU A 544 -3.72 -27.56 -8.95
CA LEU A 544 -3.94 -28.19 -7.65
C LEU A 544 -5.41 -28.11 -7.25
N ILE A 545 -6.04 -26.95 -7.43
CA ILE A 545 -7.45 -26.74 -7.13
C ILE A 545 -8.33 -27.57 -8.07
N LYS A 546 -8.07 -27.57 -9.39
CA LYS A 546 -8.79 -28.41 -10.35
C LYS A 546 -8.67 -29.90 -10.02
N ALA A 547 -7.50 -30.35 -9.56
CA ALA A 547 -7.31 -31.73 -9.14
C ALA A 547 -8.04 -32.07 -7.82
N TYR A 548 -8.16 -31.10 -6.90
CA TYR A 548 -8.91 -31.23 -5.65
C TYR A 548 -10.43 -31.25 -5.90
N LEU A 549 -10.95 -30.25 -6.63
CA LEU A 549 -12.37 -30.10 -6.96
C LEU A 549 -12.86 -31.15 -7.97
N GLY A 550 -12.01 -31.58 -8.90
CA GLY A 550 -12.34 -32.58 -9.92
C GLY A 550 -12.64 -33.99 -9.36
N LYS A 551 -12.41 -34.21 -8.07
CA LYS A 551 -12.73 -35.45 -7.35
C LYS A 551 -13.81 -35.28 -6.28
N ASP A 552 -14.34 -34.06 -6.12
CA ASP A 552 -15.45 -33.77 -5.23
C ASP A 552 -16.77 -33.93 -6.00
N PRO A 553 -17.60 -34.93 -5.66
CA PRO A 553 -18.85 -35.19 -6.36
C PRO A 553 -19.88 -34.05 -6.23
N ASP A 554 -19.76 -33.18 -5.23
CA ASP A 554 -20.77 -32.15 -4.93
C ASP A 554 -20.36 -30.73 -5.36
N ARG A 555 -19.09 -30.51 -5.76
CA ARG A 555 -18.52 -29.20 -6.16
C ARG A 555 -19.02 -28.01 -5.31
N SER A 556 -19.32 -28.19 -4.03
CA SER A 556 -20.16 -27.23 -3.30
C SER A 556 -19.39 -25.98 -2.83
N ALA A 557 -20.10 -24.86 -2.70
CA ALA A 557 -19.61 -23.61 -2.11
C ALA A 557 -18.87 -23.82 -0.79
N GLY A 558 -19.35 -24.78 0.02
CA GLY A 558 -18.77 -25.14 1.31
C GLY A 558 -17.37 -25.78 1.21
N HIS A 559 -17.04 -26.50 0.13
CA HIS A 559 -15.69 -27.05 -0.05
C HIS A 559 -14.70 -26.00 -0.55
N PHE A 560 -15.14 -25.09 -1.43
CA PHE A 560 -14.34 -23.93 -1.81
C PHE A 560 -14.08 -23.00 -0.61
N ALA A 561 -15.10 -22.70 0.18
CA ALA A 561 -14.95 -21.90 1.39
C ALA A 561 -14.03 -22.59 2.42
N LYS A 562 -14.06 -23.92 2.57
CA LYS A 562 -13.09 -24.67 3.39
C LYS A 562 -11.66 -24.62 2.85
N LEU A 563 -11.47 -24.62 1.52
CA LEU A 563 -10.17 -24.46 0.88
C LEU A 563 -9.59 -23.07 1.16
N ILE A 564 -10.39 -22.03 0.92
CA ILE A 564 -10.08 -20.63 1.26
C ILE A 564 -9.76 -20.49 2.75
N LEU A 565 -10.54 -21.12 3.63
CA LEU A 565 -10.25 -21.13 5.08
C LEU A 565 -8.95 -21.83 5.46
N THR A 566 -8.67 -22.98 4.84
CA THR A 566 -7.44 -23.73 5.12
C THR A 566 -6.23 -22.89 4.73
N TYR A 567 -6.36 -22.11 3.67
CA TYR A 567 -5.38 -21.12 3.24
C TYR A 567 -5.25 -19.96 4.26
N PHE A 568 -6.34 -19.27 4.60
CA PHE A 568 -6.30 -18.14 5.55
C PHE A 568 -5.80 -18.53 6.96
N ARG A 569 -5.99 -19.78 7.39
CA ARG A 569 -5.49 -20.26 8.70
C ARG A 569 -3.98 -20.41 8.76
N ASN A 570 -3.35 -20.83 7.67
CA ASN A 570 -1.90 -20.99 7.59
C ASN A 570 -1.47 -21.10 6.10
N PRO A 571 -1.12 -19.96 5.46
CA PRO A 571 -0.77 -19.90 4.04
C PRO A 571 0.42 -20.81 3.69
N VAL A 572 1.36 -20.98 4.63
CA VAL A 572 2.54 -21.85 4.50
C VAL A 572 2.16 -23.34 4.61
N SER A 573 1.16 -23.69 5.43
CA SER A 573 0.72 -25.09 5.59
C SER A 573 0.07 -25.68 4.35
N MET A 574 -0.43 -24.85 3.42
CA MET A 574 -0.93 -25.35 2.14
C MET A 574 0.21 -25.99 1.33
N PHE A 575 1.44 -25.47 1.48
CA PHE A 575 2.66 -26.08 0.97
C PHE A 575 3.13 -27.28 1.80
N ASP A 576 3.03 -27.23 3.14
CA ASP A 576 3.36 -28.38 3.99
C ASP A 576 2.39 -29.56 3.82
N LYS A 577 1.24 -29.33 3.18
CA LYS A 577 0.28 -30.34 2.72
C LYS A 577 0.44 -30.73 1.24
N VAL A 578 1.33 -30.11 0.47
CA VAL A 578 1.73 -30.62 -0.85
C VAL A 578 2.24 -32.08 -0.79
N PRO A 579 2.94 -32.54 0.27
CA PRO A 579 3.20 -33.96 0.52
C PRO A 579 1.94 -34.85 0.55
N ILE A 580 0.79 -34.35 1.04
CA ILE A 580 -0.50 -35.06 0.99
C ILE A 580 -1.03 -35.13 -0.46
N LEU A 581 -0.83 -34.07 -1.26
CA LEU A 581 -1.20 -34.04 -2.68
C LEU A 581 -0.32 -34.99 -3.52
N ILE A 582 0.96 -35.19 -3.14
CA ILE A 582 1.91 -36.15 -3.77
C ILE A 582 1.54 -37.62 -3.49
N GLN A 583 0.73 -37.89 -2.46
CA GLN A 583 0.18 -39.22 -2.19
C GLN A 583 -0.94 -39.61 -3.16
N TYR A 584 -1.53 -38.65 -3.89
CA TYR A 584 -2.44 -38.94 -4.99
C TYR A 584 -1.65 -39.16 -6.29
N PRO A 585 -1.65 -40.39 -6.87
CA PRO A 585 -0.81 -40.71 -8.02
C PRO A 585 -1.03 -39.80 -9.23
N SER A 586 -2.23 -39.23 -9.37
CA SER A 586 -2.62 -38.30 -10.45
C SER A 586 -1.98 -36.91 -10.36
N CYS A 587 -1.54 -36.47 -9.17
CA CYS A 587 -1.05 -35.10 -8.93
C CYS A 587 0.48 -35.04 -8.76
N ARG A 588 1.11 -36.21 -8.59
CA ARG A 588 2.52 -36.37 -8.23
C ARG A 588 3.48 -35.74 -9.25
N LYS A 589 3.21 -35.87 -10.55
CA LYS A 589 4.15 -35.41 -11.61
C LYS A 589 4.24 -33.88 -11.68
N ASP A 590 3.11 -33.19 -11.55
CA ASP A 590 3.05 -31.73 -11.67
C ASP A 590 3.44 -31.06 -10.35
N ALA A 591 3.03 -31.61 -9.21
CA ALA A 591 3.48 -31.16 -7.89
C ALA A 591 5.02 -31.25 -7.76
N VAL A 592 5.64 -32.34 -8.21
CA VAL A 592 7.11 -32.51 -8.18
C VAL A 592 7.81 -31.50 -9.11
N LYS A 593 7.27 -31.23 -10.31
CA LYS A 593 7.85 -30.23 -11.24
C LYS A 593 7.78 -28.81 -10.68
N ILE A 594 6.65 -28.44 -10.08
CA ILE A 594 6.42 -27.13 -9.47
C ILE A 594 7.39 -26.93 -8.29
N MET A 595 7.49 -27.94 -7.41
CA MET A 595 8.41 -27.90 -6.28
C MET A 595 9.88 -27.82 -6.73
N HIS A 596 10.24 -28.54 -7.81
CA HIS A 596 11.59 -28.50 -8.34
C HIS A 596 11.96 -27.14 -8.95
N ARG A 597 11.04 -26.50 -9.69
CA ARG A 597 11.26 -25.16 -10.26
C ARG A 597 11.34 -24.06 -9.19
N LYS A 598 10.54 -24.16 -8.12
CA LYS A 598 10.44 -23.11 -7.09
C LYS A 598 11.50 -23.22 -6.00
N TYR A 599 11.90 -24.43 -5.62
CA TYR A 599 12.78 -24.66 -4.47
C TYR A 599 14.13 -25.32 -4.81
N GLY A 600 14.38 -25.71 -6.07
CA GLY A 600 15.68 -26.23 -6.50
C GLY A 600 16.06 -27.62 -5.97
N THR A 601 15.20 -28.31 -5.23
CA THR A 601 15.53 -29.55 -4.51
C THR A 601 14.99 -30.79 -5.21
N ALA A 602 15.78 -31.41 -6.09
CA ALA A 602 15.48 -32.78 -6.55
C ALA A 602 15.83 -33.86 -5.51
N SER A 603 16.68 -33.55 -4.53
CA SER A 603 17.29 -34.55 -3.62
C SER A 603 16.64 -34.69 -2.24
N MET A 604 15.72 -33.80 -1.83
CA MET A 604 15.17 -33.80 -0.46
C MET A 604 13.95 -34.71 -0.25
N PHE A 605 13.41 -35.33 -1.31
CA PHE A 605 12.18 -36.13 -1.21
C PHE A 605 12.42 -37.57 -1.68
N THR A 606 13.28 -38.30 -0.98
CA THR A 606 13.16 -39.76 -0.93
C THR A 606 11.98 -40.10 -0.02
N VAL A 607 10.87 -40.52 -0.62
CA VAL A 607 9.83 -41.23 0.14
C VAL A 607 10.49 -42.45 0.78
N GLN A 608 10.45 -42.57 2.10
CA GLN A 608 10.76 -43.86 2.74
C GLN A 608 9.88 -44.94 2.09
N GLY A 609 10.50 -45.83 1.29
CA GLY A 609 9.85 -47.02 0.75
C GLY A 609 9.56 -47.06 -0.76
N GLY A 610 10.04 -46.13 -1.59
CA GLY A 610 9.93 -46.22 -3.06
C GLY A 610 11.31 -46.24 -3.75
N PRO A 611 11.51 -47.00 -4.85
CA PRO A 611 12.81 -47.07 -5.51
C PRO A 611 13.19 -45.70 -6.11
N PRO A 612 14.47 -45.32 -6.07
CA PRO A 612 14.94 -44.05 -6.62
C PRO A 612 14.73 -44.00 -8.13
N ALA A 613 14.28 -42.85 -8.63
CA ALA A 613 14.23 -42.58 -10.07
C ALA A 613 15.66 -42.52 -10.61
N GLY A 614 16.09 -43.61 -11.24
CA GLY A 614 17.40 -43.72 -11.89
C GLY A 614 17.53 -42.77 -13.07
N VAL A 615 18.64 -42.04 -13.08
CA VAL A 615 19.18 -41.29 -14.22
C VAL A 615 19.63 -42.31 -15.29
N GLN A 616 19.03 -42.31 -16.47
CA GLN A 616 19.70 -42.79 -17.68
C GLN A 616 19.26 -41.95 -18.89
N GLY A 617 20.14 -41.03 -19.29
CA GLY A 617 20.20 -40.51 -20.65
C GLY A 617 21.18 -41.35 -21.46
N GLY A 618 20.76 -41.76 -22.66
CA GLY A 618 21.60 -42.29 -23.73
C GLY A 618 20.90 -42.01 -25.07
N PRO A 619 21.63 -41.61 -26.13
CA PRO A 619 21.01 -41.11 -27.36
C PRO A 619 20.41 -42.26 -28.21
N PRO A 620 19.43 -41.97 -29.08
CA PRO A 620 18.76 -43.00 -29.86
C PRO A 620 19.67 -43.52 -30.99
N ALA A 621 19.93 -44.82 -30.99
CA ALA A 621 20.49 -45.54 -32.13
C ALA A 621 19.34 -46.16 -32.95
N GLU A 622 19.58 -46.21 -34.26
CA GLU A 622 18.64 -46.49 -35.35
C GLU A 622 17.96 -47.87 -35.31
N ALA A 623 16.81 -47.95 -35.99
CA ALA A 623 15.88 -49.08 -36.06
C ALA A 623 16.36 -50.25 -36.94
N VAL A 624 16.07 -51.49 -36.53
CA VAL A 624 15.70 -52.66 -37.39
C VAL A 624 14.86 -53.67 -36.52
N PRO A 625 13.85 -54.41 -37.07
CA PRO A 625 12.72 -54.95 -36.31
C PRO A 625 12.66 -56.49 -36.19
N GLU A 626 11.54 -56.96 -35.58
CA GLU A 626 10.91 -58.30 -35.63
C GLU A 626 11.53 -59.47 -34.84
N THR A 627 10.77 -60.05 -33.89
CA THR A 627 9.98 -61.28 -34.10
C THR A 627 9.34 -61.80 -32.80
N ALA A 628 8.25 -62.53 -32.97
CA ALA A 628 7.31 -63.07 -32.00
C ALA A 628 7.83 -64.25 -31.15
N ALA A 629 7.19 -64.51 -30.00
CA ALA A 629 6.48 -65.78 -29.69
C ALA A 629 6.20 -65.99 -28.19
N ASP A 630 4.91 -66.14 -27.91
CA ASP A 630 4.20 -66.98 -26.94
C ASP A 630 4.90 -67.78 -25.81
N ALA A 631 4.28 -67.64 -24.62
CA ALA A 631 3.70 -68.66 -23.72
C ALA A 631 4.52 -69.81 -23.12
N GLN A 632 4.33 -70.01 -21.80
CA GLN A 632 4.02 -71.23 -21.03
C GLN A 632 4.73 -71.24 -19.66
N GLN A 633 3.98 -71.18 -18.55
CA GLN A 633 3.35 -72.27 -17.80
C GLN A 633 4.31 -73.17 -17.00
N ALA A 634 4.21 -73.00 -15.67
CA ALA A 634 4.16 -74.00 -14.60
C ALA A 634 5.26 -75.07 -14.47
N ILE A 635 5.79 -75.23 -13.24
CA ILE A 635 5.51 -76.37 -12.34
C ILE A 635 6.49 -76.29 -11.15
N ASN A 636 5.92 -76.35 -9.95
CA ASN A 636 6.56 -76.72 -8.69
C ASN A 636 6.48 -78.26 -8.57
N PRO A 637 7.49 -78.97 -8.03
CA PRO A 637 7.24 -79.55 -6.70
C PRO A 637 8.49 -79.73 -5.79
N ASP A 638 8.20 -79.68 -4.49
CA ASP A 638 8.70 -80.47 -3.35
C ASP A 638 10.20 -80.57 -3.02
N ALA A 639 10.52 -80.19 -1.76
CA ALA A 639 10.90 -81.08 -0.64
C ALA A 639 11.96 -80.44 0.28
N GLU A 640 11.55 -79.91 1.43
CA GLU A 640 11.59 -80.55 2.78
C GLU A 640 11.11 -79.58 3.86
#